data_AF-A0A8X8CBK3-F1
#
_entry.id   AF-A0A8X8CBK3-F1
#
_cell.length_a   1.000
_cell.length_b   1.000
_cell.length_c   1.000
_cell.angle_alpha   90.00
_cell.angle_beta   90.00
_cell.angle_gamma   90.00
#
_symmetry.space_group_name_H-M   'P 1'
#
loop_
_entity.id
_entity.type
_entity.pdbx_description
1 polymer ?
#
loop_
_entity_poly.entity_id
_entity_poly.type
_entity_poly.pdbx_seq_one_letter_code
_entity_poly.pdbx_strand_id
1 'polypeptide(L)'
;MVAFGKKLRQNQIEEWQRYYINYKLLKKKVNRYSQQIQVGADNQQNVLKDFSIMLDNQIEKIVMFMLEKKGLLASRLSILGEQHDALVEQSDGSKISELREAYRAVGQDLLRLLFFVEINAIGLRKILKKFDKRFGYRFTDYYVKTRANHPYSQLRQVFKHVGVGAVVGAISRNLADLQDQEGNYISIYDQPALSHPDPVIDSIKAAVNRLSNSTNFLEFLGKHAFIFQDESPTPSEDHLAEQRYHFMSLLLNLVNTFLYMVNTYIIVPTADNYSLHLGAAATVCGVIIGSMAVAQVFSSVYFSAWSNRSYLRPLVFSSIVLLVGNTLYALAYDLNSIPVLLIGRLFCGLGSARAVNRRYISDCVPLKLRLKASAGFVSASALGMACGPALACLFQTNFKIYKLTFNQDTLPGWVMALSWLVYLLWLWVSFREPPRENNMLSPQESYTGLSSKLNFLGANQHFQCLKSYAHFRNAAKTLIFYTAGLPVQEAVKIDFTQPLLLNSEAKLLDNNVDEEFDDGEEDYDENHKPVTSIVSAYRLLTPSVKVQLFIYFMLKYAMEILVAESSVVTGHYFIWSTTSVAFFLAFLGLTVLPVNVIVGNYISNMFEERQVLLASEIMVLIGILLSFQVLIPYTVPQYVSAALITFVSAEVLEGVNLSLLSRVMSSRLSRGTYNGGLLSTEAGTLARVIADGTITLSGYLGENRLMNVTLVPSLFICLSSIIATCFTYNSLY
;
A
#
# COMPACT_ATOMS: atom_id res chain seq x y z
N MET A 1 22.59 20.42 -23.31
CA MET A 1 22.84 19.60 -22.09
C MET A 1 24.27 19.02 -22.06
N VAL A 2 25.33 19.85 -22.05
CA VAL A 2 26.75 19.42 -22.26
C VAL A 2 27.66 19.58 -21.01
N ALA A 3 27.21 20.20 -19.91
CA ALA A 3 28.13 20.68 -18.87
C ALA A 3 28.47 19.70 -17.72
N PHE A 4 27.76 18.57 -17.52
CA PHE A 4 27.95 17.78 -16.29
C PHE A 4 29.34 17.14 -16.15
N GLY A 5 29.91 16.59 -17.22
CA GLY A 5 31.25 15.99 -17.15
C GLY A 5 32.39 17.00 -16.99
N LYS A 6 32.15 18.28 -17.28
CA LYS A 6 33.08 19.39 -16.98
C LYS A 6 32.89 19.84 -15.52
N LYS A 7 31.64 20.05 -15.09
CA LYS A 7 31.27 20.37 -13.71
C LYS A 7 31.74 19.31 -12.69
N LEU A 8 31.65 18.03 -13.05
CA LEU A 8 32.15 16.92 -12.22
C LEU A 8 33.66 17.03 -12.00
N ARG A 9 34.44 17.37 -13.04
CA ARG A 9 35.90 17.53 -12.91
C ARG A 9 36.31 18.80 -12.16
N GLN A 10 35.56 19.88 -12.33
CA GLN A 10 35.83 21.16 -11.64
C GLN A 10 35.49 21.11 -10.14
N ASN A 11 34.51 20.28 -9.77
CA ASN A 11 34.03 20.16 -8.41
C ASN A 11 34.61 18.93 -7.68
N GLN A 12 35.65 18.29 -8.22
CA GLN A 12 36.29 17.16 -7.58
C GLN A 12 37.30 17.64 -6.52
N ILE A 13 37.22 17.06 -5.32
CA ILE A 13 38.28 17.19 -4.32
C ILE A 13 39.55 16.55 -4.89
N GLU A 14 40.63 17.31 -5.01
CA GLU A 14 41.85 16.91 -5.72
C GLU A 14 42.46 15.61 -5.18
N GLU A 15 42.53 15.48 -3.86
CA GLU A 15 43.02 14.29 -3.16
C GLU A 15 42.22 13.02 -3.48
N TRP A 16 40.94 13.15 -3.80
CA TRP A 16 40.00 12.01 -3.91
C TRP A 16 39.63 11.69 -5.36
N GLN A 17 40.24 12.37 -6.35
CA GLN A 17 39.92 12.25 -7.77
C GLN A 17 39.81 10.81 -8.26
N ARG A 18 40.71 9.92 -7.80
CA ARG A 18 40.73 8.49 -8.19
C ARG A 18 39.48 7.71 -7.80
N TYR A 19 38.80 8.12 -6.73
CA TYR A 19 37.64 7.41 -6.16
C TYR A 19 36.31 7.85 -6.74
N TYR A 20 36.26 8.99 -7.44
CA TYR A 20 35.03 9.43 -8.11
C TYR A 20 34.66 8.50 -9.28
N ILE A 21 33.37 8.45 -9.59
CA ILE A 21 32.82 7.75 -10.74
C ILE A 21 33.48 8.23 -12.03
N ASN A 22 34.00 7.30 -12.84
CA ASN A 22 34.57 7.63 -14.14
C ASN A 22 33.47 7.84 -15.18
N TYR A 23 32.72 8.94 -15.06
CA TYR A 23 31.60 9.27 -15.92
C TYR A 23 31.99 9.38 -17.40
N LYS A 24 33.21 9.85 -17.70
CA LYS A 24 33.73 9.97 -19.07
C LYS A 24 33.91 8.60 -19.71
N LEU A 25 34.51 7.66 -18.99
CA LEU A 25 34.71 6.28 -19.43
C LEU A 25 33.36 5.58 -19.69
N LEU A 26 32.45 5.65 -18.72
CA LEU A 26 31.10 5.06 -18.84
C LEU A 26 30.34 5.67 -20.03
N LYS A 27 30.39 6.99 -20.20
CA LYS A 27 29.76 7.67 -21.35
C LYS A 27 30.33 7.20 -22.69
N LYS A 28 31.65 6.99 -22.79
CA LYS A 28 32.29 6.47 -24.02
C LYS A 28 31.82 5.05 -24.32
N LYS A 29 31.75 4.18 -23.31
CA LYS A 29 31.25 2.81 -23.44
C LYS A 29 29.79 2.76 -23.90
N VAL A 30 28.91 3.56 -23.28
CA VAL A 30 27.51 3.71 -23.71
C VAL A 30 27.38 4.14 -25.17
N ASN A 31 28.24 5.04 -25.64
CA ASN A 31 28.24 5.43 -27.05
C ASN A 31 28.74 4.30 -27.97
N ARG A 32 29.74 3.52 -27.54
CA ARG A 32 30.30 2.40 -28.32
C ARG A 32 29.30 1.27 -28.49
N TYR A 33 28.61 0.88 -27.42
CA TYR A 33 27.54 -0.14 -27.50
C TYR A 33 26.42 0.30 -28.44
N SER A 34 26.08 1.59 -28.47
CA SER A 34 25.10 2.15 -29.41
C SER A 34 25.52 1.99 -30.87
N GLN A 35 26.82 2.02 -31.17
CA GLN A 35 27.34 1.79 -32.52
C GLN A 35 27.39 0.29 -32.86
N GLN A 36 27.73 -0.57 -31.90
CA GLN A 36 27.83 -2.02 -32.09
C GLN A 36 26.46 -2.69 -32.32
N ILE A 37 25.41 -2.23 -31.62
CA ILE A 37 24.04 -2.72 -31.81
C ILE A 37 23.48 -2.32 -33.19
N GLN A 38 23.84 -1.15 -33.72
CA GLN A 38 23.43 -0.72 -35.06
C GLN A 38 24.06 -1.55 -36.20
N VAL A 39 25.21 -2.20 -35.93
CA VAL A 39 25.95 -3.01 -36.91
C VAL A 39 25.61 -4.51 -36.77
N GLY A 40 24.69 -4.88 -35.88
CA GLY A 40 24.24 -6.27 -35.70
C GLY A 40 25.29 -7.21 -35.09
N ALA A 41 26.34 -6.68 -34.47
CA ALA A 41 27.54 -7.44 -34.09
C ALA A 41 27.52 -8.03 -32.66
N ASP A 42 26.55 -7.66 -31.81
CA ASP A 42 26.55 -8.06 -30.39
C ASP A 42 25.13 -8.38 -29.88
N ASN A 43 24.99 -9.47 -29.12
CA ASN A 43 23.73 -9.82 -28.46
C ASN A 43 23.39 -8.80 -27.37
N GLN A 44 22.15 -8.29 -27.39
CA GLN A 44 21.66 -7.24 -26.48
C GLN A 44 21.88 -7.57 -24.99
N GLN A 45 21.79 -8.85 -24.60
CA GLN A 45 22.03 -9.31 -23.23
C GLN A 45 23.49 -9.15 -22.78
N ASN A 46 24.47 -9.29 -23.70
CA ASN A 46 25.89 -9.13 -23.39
C ASN A 46 26.22 -7.67 -23.06
N VAL A 47 25.61 -6.71 -23.77
CA VAL A 47 25.77 -5.27 -23.50
C VAL A 47 25.25 -4.89 -22.12
N LEU A 48 24.08 -5.41 -21.73
CA LEU A 48 23.49 -5.16 -20.42
C LEU A 48 24.35 -5.75 -19.30
N LYS A 49 24.87 -6.97 -19.50
CA LYS A 49 25.76 -7.65 -18.55
C LYS A 49 27.09 -6.91 -18.39
N ASP A 50 27.78 -6.59 -19.49
CA ASP A 50 29.08 -5.89 -19.46
C ASP A 50 28.95 -4.50 -18.83
N PHE A 51 27.89 -3.75 -19.17
CA PHE A 51 27.66 -2.45 -18.57
C PHE A 51 27.30 -2.54 -17.07
N SER A 52 26.54 -3.56 -16.65
CA SER A 52 26.23 -3.80 -15.23
C SER A 52 27.49 -4.06 -14.42
N ILE A 53 28.37 -4.96 -14.88
CA ILE A 53 29.65 -5.28 -14.22
C ILE A 53 30.51 -4.02 -14.09
N MET A 54 30.58 -3.24 -15.17
CA MET A 54 31.35 -2.00 -15.17
C MET A 54 30.81 -0.96 -14.18
N LEU A 55 29.49 -0.89 -14.02
CA LEU A 55 28.84 0.01 -13.08
C LEU A 55 29.02 -0.47 -11.63
N ASP A 56 28.89 -1.78 -11.39
CA ASP A 56 29.15 -2.43 -10.11
C ASP A 56 30.58 -2.12 -9.63
N ASN A 57 31.59 -2.30 -10.48
CA ASN A 57 32.99 -1.97 -10.16
C ASN A 57 33.20 -0.48 -9.80
N GLN A 58 32.45 0.44 -10.41
CA GLN A 58 32.52 1.86 -10.04
C GLN A 58 31.86 2.13 -8.69
N ILE A 59 30.73 1.48 -8.41
CA ILE A 59 30.03 1.61 -7.13
C ILE A 59 30.87 1.03 -6.01
N GLU A 60 31.45 -0.15 -6.21
CA GLU A 60 32.35 -0.80 -5.26
C GLU A 60 33.48 0.11 -4.82
N LYS A 61 34.17 0.71 -5.79
CA LYS A 61 35.25 1.67 -5.55
C LYS A 61 34.80 2.86 -4.69
N ILE A 62 33.61 3.42 -4.97
CA ILE A 62 33.05 4.54 -4.23
C ILE A 62 32.71 4.11 -2.80
N VAL A 63 32.14 2.91 -2.64
CA VAL A 63 31.71 2.36 -1.37
C VAL A 63 32.87 2.03 -0.47
N MET A 64 33.90 1.35 -0.97
CA MET A 64 35.11 1.03 -0.21
C MET A 64 35.76 2.30 0.34
N PHE A 65 35.91 3.33 -0.50
CA PHE A 65 36.46 4.61 -0.05
C PHE A 65 35.58 5.31 0.99
N MET A 66 34.26 5.27 0.81
CA MET A 66 33.32 5.83 1.79
C MET A 66 33.44 5.12 3.14
N LEU A 67 33.57 3.79 3.16
CA LEU A 67 33.73 3.01 4.39
C LEU A 67 35.05 3.34 5.09
N GLU A 68 36.15 3.43 4.32
CA GLU A 68 37.46 3.82 4.85
C GLU A 68 37.40 5.20 5.52
N LYS A 69 36.80 6.20 4.87
CA LYS A 69 36.67 7.55 5.44
C LYS A 69 35.72 7.60 6.65
N LYS A 70 34.65 6.82 6.66
CA LYS A 70 33.80 6.68 7.85
C LYS A 70 34.56 6.07 9.03
N GLY A 71 35.36 5.04 8.79
CA GLY A 71 36.21 4.43 9.82
C GLY A 71 37.20 5.42 10.43
N LEU A 72 37.85 6.23 9.59
CA LEU A 72 38.77 7.28 10.05
C LEU A 72 38.05 8.35 10.90
N LEU A 73 36.86 8.81 10.48
CA LEU A 73 36.06 9.75 11.25
C LEU A 73 35.62 9.16 12.59
N ALA A 74 35.18 7.91 12.60
CA ALA A 74 34.75 7.22 13.82
C ALA A 74 35.92 7.04 14.80
N SER A 75 37.10 6.64 14.32
CA SER A 75 38.31 6.52 15.15
C SER A 75 38.71 7.86 15.76
N ARG A 76 38.69 8.95 14.98
CA ARG A 76 38.96 10.30 15.49
C ARG A 76 37.94 10.74 16.53
N LEU A 77 36.65 10.46 16.32
CA LEU A 77 35.61 10.77 17.29
C LEU A 77 35.78 10.00 18.60
N SER A 78 36.22 8.74 18.53
CA SER A 78 36.52 7.94 19.73
C SER A 78 37.65 8.56 20.55
N ILE A 79 38.77 8.93 19.90
CA ILE A 79 39.92 9.58 20.55
C ILE A 79 39.51 10.92 21.16
N LEU A 80 38.73 11.72 20.44
CA LEU A 80 38.23 13.00 20.97
C LEU A 80 37.28 12.80 22.15
N GLY A 81 36.48 11.73 22.15
CA GLY A 81 35.63 11.36 23.28
C GLY A 81 36.43 11.03 24.54
N GLU A 82 37.50 10.25 24.41
CA GLU A 82 38.40 9.95 25.54
C GLU A 82 39.08 11.22 26.08
N GLN A 83 39.47 12.14 25.20
CA GLN A 83 40.03 13.44 25.59
C GLN A 83 38.99 14.34 26.26
N HIS A 84 37.75 14.32 25.77
CA HIS A 84 36.63 15.02 26.37
C HIS A 84 36.38 14.55 27.81
N ASP A 85 36.28 13.24 28.03
CA ASP A 85 36.03 12.65 29.34
C ASP A 85 37.16 12.97 30.33
N ALA A 86 38.42 12.95 29.88
CA ALA A 86 39.58 13.32 30.70
C ALA A 86 39.63 14.83 31.05
N LEU A 87 39.04 15.70 30.22
CA LEU A 87 39.04 17.15 30.41
C LEU A 87 37.93 17.64 31.34
N VAL A 88 36.81 16.92 31.41
CA VAL A 88 35.72 17.17 32.38
C VAL A 88 36.23 17.12 33.83
N GLU A 89 37.33 16.39 34.10
CA GLU A 89 37.95 16.30 35.43
C GLU A 89 38.92 17.46 35.77
N GLN A 90 39.39 18.27 34.79
CA GLN A 90 40.51 19.22 35.02
C GLN A 90 40.22 20.70 34.69
N SER A 91 39.05 21.08 34.16
CA SER A 91 38.57 22.48 33.98
C SER A 91 39.63 23.50 33.51
N ASP A 92 40.22 23.27 32.34
CA ASP A 92 41.15 24.19 31.68
C ASP A 92 40.53 24.78 30.40
N GLY A 93 40.24 26.09 30.42
CA GLY A 93 39.47 26.77 29.37
C GLY A 93 40.14 26.81 28.00
N SER A 94 41.48 26.79 27.92
CA SER A 94 42.18 26.78 26.62
C SER A 94 42.04 25.42 25.92
N LYS A 95 42.06 24.32 26.68
CA LYS A 95 41.91 22.96 26.15
C LYS A 95 40.49 22.67 25.65
N ILE A 96 39.47 23.29 26.25
CA ILE A 96 38.07 23.22 25.78
C ILE A 96 37.94 23.86 24.40
N SER A 97 38.59 25.02 24.17
CA SER A 97 38.58 25.68 22.86
C SER A 97 39.30 24.84 21.79
N GLU A 98 40.42 24.20 22.14
CA GLU A 98 41.15 23.31 21.23
C GLU A 98 40.32 22.06 20.86
N LEU A 99 39.65 21.46 21.84
CA LEU A 99 38.78 20.29 21.63
C LEU A 99 37.55 20.64 20.77
N ARG A 100 36.94 21.81 21.00
CA ARG A 100 35.84 22.32 20.19
C ARG A 100 36.25 22.48 18.73
N GLU A 101 37.43 23.04 18.47
CA GLU A 101 37.95 23.18 17.10
C GLU A 101 38.29 21.82 16.48
N ALA A 102 38.76 20.86 17.28
CA ALA A 102 38.99 19.49 16.82
C ALA A 102 37.69 18.77 16.39
N TYR A 103 36.59 18.93 17.14
CA TYR A 103 35.27 18.43 16.73
C TYR A 103 34.74 19.14 15.47
N ARG A 104 34.95 20.46 15.34
CA ARG A 104 34.61 21.19 14.10
C ARG A 104 35.40 20.68 12.90
N ALA A 105 36.69 20.39 13.06
CA ALA A 105 37.52 19.83 12.01
C ALA A 105 36.99 18.45 11.55
N VAL A 106 36.53 17.60 12.47
CA VAL A 106 35.84 16.34 12.12
C VAL A 106 34.54 16.61 11.36
N GLY A 107 33.77 17.62 11.76
CA GLY A 107 32.58 18.06 11.04
C GLY A 107 32.87 18.55 9.62
N GLN A 108 33.95 19.29 9.40
CA GLN A 108 34.41 19.72 8.07
C GLN A 108 34.82 18.53 7.19
N ASP A 109 35.51 17.54 7.75
CA ASP A 109 35.87 16.32 7.01
C ASP A 109 34.63 15.48 6.66
N LEU A 110 33.63 15.44 7.55
CA LEU A 110 32.33 14.83 7.24
C LEU A 110 31.63 15.56 6.10
N LEU A 111 31.64 16.90 6.07
CA LEU A 111 31.08 17.68 4.97
C LEU A 111 31.75 17.35 3.63
N ARG A 112 33.07 17.22 3.61
CA ARG A 112 33.82 16.78 2.42
C ARG A 112 33.35 15.39 1.97
N LEU A 113 33.17 14.45 2.90
CA LEU A 113 32.68 13.10 2.61
C LEU A 113 31.24 13.11 2.07
N LEU A 114 30.33 13.88 2.66
CA LEU A 114 28.95 14.00 2.20
C LEU A 114 28.88 14.56 0.78
N PHE A 115 29.70 15.57 0.49
CA PHE A 115 29.81 16.13 -0.85
C PHE A 115 30.35 15.12 -1.87
N PHE A 116 31.35 14.32 -1.49
CA PHE A 116 31.85 13.21 -2.33
C PHE A 116 30.73 12.22 -2.68
N VAL A 117 29.93 11.81 -1.69
CA VAL A 117 28.83 10.85 -1.91
C VAL A 117 27.74 11.47 -2.80
N GLU A 118 27.38 12.74 -2.57
CA GLU A 118 26.39 13.47 -3.38
C GLU A 118 26.77 13.49 -4.86
N ILE A 119 28.01 13.91 -5.15
CA ILE A 119 28.51 14.04 -6.52
C ILE A 119 28.52 12.69 -7.24
N ASN A 120 28.91 11.62 -6.55
CA ASN A 120 28.91 10.27 -7.08
C ASN A 120 27.49 9.72 -7.32
N ALA A 121 26.56 9.93 -6.38
CA ALA A 121 25.16 9.56 -6.55
C ALA A 121 24.51 10.27 -7.76
N ILE A 122 24.79 11.57 -7.94
CA ILE A 122 24.34 12.32 -9.13
C ILE A 122 24.96 11.76 -10.41
N GLY A 123 26.24 11.36 -10.38
CA GLY A 123 26.93 10.74 -11.50
C GLY A 123 26.31 9.41 -11.92
N LEU A 124 26.02 8.54 -10.95
CA LEU A 124 25.32 7.26 -11.15
C LEU A 124 23.94 7.49 -11.80
N ARG A 125 23.14 8.40 -11.25
CA ARG A 125 21.84 8.78 -11.84
C ARG A 125 21.96 9.20 -13.30
N LYS A 126 22.93 10.07 -13.59
CA LYS A 126 23.08 10.64 -14.94
C LYS A 126 23.62 9.65 -15.97
N ILE A 127 24.32 8.60 -15.54
CA ILE A 127 24.78 7.57 -16.47
C ILE A 127 23.68 6.55 -16.72
N LEU A 128 22.96 6.14 -15.68
CA LEU A 128 21.77 5.30 -15.76
C LEU A 128 20.73 5.90 -16.71
N LYS A 129 20.32 7.16 -16.49
CA LYS A 129 19.41 7.89 -17.39
C LYS A 129 19.94 8.03 -18.82
N LYS A 130 21.26 8.10 -19.00
CA LYS A 130 21.87 8.19 -20.33
C LYS A 130 21.83 6.85 -21.06
N PHE A 131 21.99 5.75 -20.34
CA PHE A 131 21.88 4.40 -20.89
C PHE A 131 20.45 4.18 -21.41
N ASP A 132 19.43 4.38 -20.56
CA ASP A 132 18.03 4.18 -20.95
C ASP A 132 17.64 5.04 -22.16
N LYS A 133 18.02 6.33 -22.17
CA LYS A 133 17.71 7.23 -23.29
C LYS A 133 18.31 6.77 -24.62
N ARG A 134 19.43 6.06 -24.61
CA ARG A 134 20.10 5.61 -25.84
C ARG A 134 19.54 4.29 -26.38
N PHE A 135 19.12 3.40 -25.49
CA PHE A 135 18.75 2.05 -25.88
C PHE A 135 17.24 1.77 -25.75
N GLY A 136 16.46 2.72 -25.21
CA GLY A 136 15.01 2.56 -25.01
C GLY A 136 14.64 1.53 -23.93
N TYR A 137 15.63 0.90 -23.29
CA TYR A 137 15.42 -0.13 -22.27
C TYR A 137 15.14 0.48 -20.89
N ARG A 138 14.38 -0.26 -20.08
CA ARG A 138 14.24 -0.07 -18.63
C ARG A 138 15.46 -0.62 -17.87
N PHE A 139 16.68 -0.31 -18.32
CA PHE A 139 17.90 -0.85 -17.70
C PHE A 139 18.09 -0.30 -16.30
N THR A 140 17.85 0.99 -16.08
CA THR A 140 17.88 1.58 -14.74
C THR A 140 16.96 0.84 -13.79
N ASP A 141 15.75 0.49 -14.22
CA ASP A 141 14.77 -0.21 -13.39
C ASP A 141 15.24 -1.63 -13.04
N TYR A 142 15.73 -2.39 -14.04
CA TYR A 142 16.29 -3.72 -13.83
C TYR A 142 17.50 -3.68 -12.89
N TYR A 143 18.46 -2.78 -13.16
CA TYR A 143 19.71 -2.67 -12.42
C TYR A 143 19.46 -2.22 -10.98
N VAL A 144 18.61 -1.21 -10.78
CA VAL A 144 18.27 -0.74 -9.43
C VAL A 144 17.43 -1.79 -8.69
N LYS A 145 16.45 -2.46 -9.31
CA LYS A 145 15.65 -3.50 -8.66
C LYS A 145 16.49 -4.69 -8.19
N THR A 146 17.33 -5.22 -9.07
CA THR A 146 18.17 -6.40 -8.76
C THR A 146 19.22 -6.11 -7.69
N ARG A 147 19.68 -4.85 -7.57
CA ARG A 147 20.69 -4.46 -6.59
C ARG A 147 20.10 -3.79 -5.36
N ALA A 148 18.94 -3.14 -5.38
CA ALA A 148 18.35 -2.57 -4.17
C ALA A 148 17.93 -3.65 -3.16
N ASN A 149 17.53 -4.83 -3.66
CA ASN A 149 16.95 -5.91 -2.86
C ASN A 149 17.97 -7.00 -2.43
N HIS A 150 19.22 -6.93 -2.88
CA HIS A 150 20.22 -7.95 -2.55
C HIS A 150 20.92 -7.64 -1.21
N PRO A 151 21.09 -8.61 -0.28
CA PRO A 151 21.66 -8.37 1.05
C PRO A 151 23.09 -7.81 1.02
N TYR A 152 23.87 -8.16 0.00
CA TYR A 152 25.26 -7.68 -0.19
C TYR A 152 25.36 -6.46 -1.12
N SER A 153 24.27 -5.75 -1.36
CA SER A 153 24.29 -4.64 -2.29
C SER A 153 25.08 -3.44 -1.81
N GLN A 154 26.16 -3.15 -2.52
CA GLN A 154 26.99 -1.97 -2.34
C GLN A 154 26.24 -0.68 -2.75
N LEU A 155 25.29 -0.78 -3.69
CA LEU A 155 24.46 0.35 -4.12
C LEU A 155 23.61 0.92 -2.97
N ARG A 156 23.12 0.04 -2.07
CA ARG A 156 22.35 0.45 -0.88
C ARG A 156 23.18 1.30 0.08
N GLN A 157 24.49 1.04 0.19
CA GLN A 157 25.37 1.81 1.09
C GLN A 157 25.57 3.25 0.60
N VAL A 158 25.62 3.45 -0.72
CA VAL A 158 25.67 4.78 -1.34
C VAL A 158 24.35 5.53 -1.15
N PHE A 159 23.20 4.84 -1.06
CA PHE A 159 21.88 5.48 -1.05
C PHE A 159 21.26 5.69 0.32
N LYS A 160 21.42 4.75 1.27
CA LYS A 160 20.84 4.85 2.61
C LYS A 160 21.74 5.55 3.63
N HIS A 161 22.97 5.91 3.23
CA HIS A 161 23.96 6.61 4.07
C HIS A 161 24.09 6.06 5.51
N VAL A 162 23.98 4.73 5.66
CA VAL A 162 23.98 4.05 6.98
C VAL A 162 25.22 4.47 7.78
N GLY A 163 25.02 4.85 9.04
CA GLY A 163 26.08 5.29 9.96
C GLY A 163 26.42 6.78 9.93
N VAL A 164 26.01 7.55 8.90
CA VAL A 164 26.22 9.01 8.88
C VAL A 164 25.48 9.71 10.02
N GLY A 165 24.23 9.29 10.30
CA GLY A 165 23.43 9.88 11.38
C GLY A 165 24.06 9.72 12.77
N ALA A 166 24.76 8.61 13.03
CA ALA A 166 25.46 8.39 14.29
C ALA A 166 26.66 9.33 14.46
N VAL A 167 27.45 9.54 13.39
CA VAL A 167 28.57 10.49 13.36
C VAL A 167 28.06 11.93 13.55
N VAL A 168 26.98 12.31 12.87
CA VAL A 168 26.33 13.63 13.03
C VAL A 168 25.81 13.82 14.46
N GLY A 169 25.17 12.80 15.03
CA GLY A 169 24.67 12.82 16.41
C GLY A 169 25.79 12.99 17.42
N ALA A 170 26.89 12.24 17.26
CA ALA A 170 28.06 12.35 18.13
C ALA A 170 28.70 13.75 18.08
N ILE A 171 28.90 14.32 16.88
CA ILE A 171 29.44 15.67 16.72
C ILE A 171 28.50 16.71 17.32
N SER A 172 27.20 16.61 17.03
CA SER A 172 26.21 17.59 17.48
C SER A 172 26.06 17.60 19.00
N ARG A 173 26.06 16.41 19.62
CA ARG A 173 25.99 16.27 21.08
C ARG A 173 27.24 16.85 21.76
N ASN A 174 28.42 16.40 21.36
CA ASN A 174 29.66 16.81 22.03
C ASN A 174 29.97 18.31 21.80
N LEU A 175 29.59 18.89 20.66
CA LEU A 175 29.71 20.34 20.46
C LEU A 175 28.73 21.14 21.32
N ALA A 176 27.51 20.63 21.53
CA ALA A 176 26.52 21.26 22.42
C ALA A 176 26.97 21.20 23.89
N ASP A 177 27.46 20.04 24.34
CA ASP A 177 27.97 19.84 25.70
C ASP A 177 29.15 20.78 26.00
N LEU A 178 30.04 20.99 25.02
CA LEU A 178 31.16 21.92 25.14
C LEU A 178 30.74 23.41 25.07
N GLN A 179 29.53 23.72 24.61
CA GLN A 179 28.99 25.08 24.51
C GLN A 179 28.33 25.53 25.82
N ASP A 180 27.70 24.61 26.57
CA ASP A 180 27.08 24.88 27.87
C ASP A 180 28.11 25.11 29.01
N GLN A 181 29.36 24.66 28.84
CA GLN A 181 30.43 24.90 29.82
C GLN A 181 31.01 26.33 29.84
N GLU A 182 30.58 27.22 28.94
CA GLU A 182 30.99 28.64 28.94
C GLU A 182 30.13 29.55 29.84
N GLY A 183 29.16 29.01 30.60
CA GLY A 183 28.52 29.80 31.66
C GLY A 183 27.28 29.18 32.31
N ASN A 184 27.42 28.87 33.60
CA ASN A 184 26.40 28.52 34.60
C ASN A 184 25.66 27.17 34.47
N TYR A 185 25.79 26.37 35.53
CA TYR A 185 25.04 25.15 35.82
C TYR A 185 23.53 25.37 35.73
N ILE A 186 22.90 24.95 34.62
CA ILE A 186 21.45 24.83 34.50
C ILE A 186 21.13 23.46 33.90
N SER A 187 20.17 22.76 34.51
CA SER A 187 19.68 21.44 34.14
C SER A 187 19.22 21.35 32.68
N ILE A 188 19.56 20.25 32.01
CA ILE A 188 19.29 19.93 30.59
C ILE A 188 17.78 19.91 30.26
N TYR A 189 16.90 19.82 31.27
CA TYR A 189 15.44 19.76 31.10
C TYR A 189 14.73 21.12 31.21
N ASP A 190 15.42 22.18 31.59
CA ASP A 190 14.81 23.47 31.94
C ASP A 190 14.99 24.59 30.88
N GLN A 191 15.59 24.33 29.70
CA GLN A 191 15.73 25.35 28.65
C GLN A 191 14.87 25.13 27.39
N PRO A 192 14.14 26.17 26.92
CA PRO A 192 13.50 26.17 25.62
C PRO A 192 14.55 26.34 24.51
N ALA A 193 14.50 25.48 23.49
CA ALA A 193 15.20 25.56 22.20
C ALA A 193 16.41 26.53 22.12
N LEU A 194 17.61 25.99 22.37
CA LEU A 194 18.92 26.67 22.31
C LEU A 194 19.04 27.74 21.20
N SER A 195 19.49 28.92 21.62
CA SER A 195 19.92 30.04 20.78
C SER A 195 21.27 29.76 20.11
N HIS A 196 21.22 29.61 18.77
CA HIS A 196 22.35 29.54 17.82
C HIS A 196 23.18 28.25 17.81
N PRO A 197 22.76 27.23 17.02
CA PRO A 197 23.59 26.06 16.74
C PRO A 197 24.91 26.44 16.02
N ASP A 198 25.98 25.72 16.32
CA ASP A 198 27.28 25.90 15.65
C ASP A 198 27.12 25.84 14.11
N PRO A 199 27.71 26.78 13.34
CA PRO A 199 27.53 26.89 11.89
C PRO A 199 27.95 25.62 11.12
N VAL A 200 28.84 24.80 11.69
CA VAL A 200 29.23 23.51 11.11
C VAL A 200 28.06 22.52 11.17
N ILE A 201 27.26 22.52 12.25
CA ILE A 201 26.10 21.63 12.42
C ILE A 201 25.02 21.97 11.38
N ASP A 202 24.74 23.26 11.16
CA ASP A 202 23.76 23.69 10.16
C ASP A 202 24.21 23.34 8.74
N SER A 203 25.51 23.49 8.46
CA SER A 203 26.11 23.08 7.19
C SER A 203 25.97 21.56 6.98
N ILE A 204 26.16 20.76 8.04
CA ILE A 204 25.98 19.30 8.01
C ILE A 204 24.52 18.95 7.74
N LYS A 205 23.56 19.57 8.45
CA LYS A 205 22.12 19.36 8.22
C LYS A 205 21.73 19.69 6.78
N ALA A 206 22.22 20.82 6.26
CA ALA A 206 21.98 21.21 4.87
C ALA A 206 22.59 20.22 3.86
N ALA A 207 23.80 19.71 4.12
CA ALA A 207 24.44 18.69 3.29
C ALA A 207 23.68 17.36 3.32
N VAL A 208 23.25 16.90 4.49
CA VAL A 208 22.45 15.67 4.65
C VAL A 208 21.09 15.79 3.93
N ASN A 209 20.42 16.94 4.04
CA ASN A 209 19.16 17.18 3.33
C ASN A 209 19.32 17.19 1.80
N ARG A 210 20.38 17.84 1.28
CA ARG A 210 20.70 17.81 -0.17
C ARG A 210 21.01 16.41 -0.67
N LEU A 211 21.75 15.65 0.14
CA LEU A 211 22.12 14.27 -0.15
C LEU A 211 20.88 13.37 -0.18
N SER A 212 20.01 13.46 0.84
CA SER A 212 18.73 12.75 0.92
C SER A 212 17.85 13.04 -0.30
N ASN A 213 17.73 14.30 -0.74
CA ASN A 213 16.97 14.63 -1.95
C ASN A 213 17.56 14.01 -3.23
N SER A 214 18.89 13.91 -3.31
CA SER A 214 19.58 13.33 -4.47
C SER A 214 19.47 11.81 -4.55
N THR A 215 19.49 11.12 -3.40
CA THR A 215 19.32 9.67 -3.30
C THR A 215 17.87 9.24 -3.29
N ASN A 216 16.96 10.04 -2.72
CA ASN A 216 15.50 9.84 -2.79
C ASN A 216 15.00 9.76 -4.23
N PHE A 217 15.58 10.49 -5.18
CA PHE A 217 15.20 10.37 -6.59
C PHE A 217 15.59 9.01 -7.21
N LEU A 218 16.71 8.42 -6.81
CA LEU A 218 17.15 7.11 -7.28
C LEU A 218 16.40 5.99 -6.56
N GLU A 219 16.08 6.18 -5.28
CA GLU A 219 15.18 5.32 -4.53
C GLU A 219 13.75 5.41 -5.07
N PHE A 220 13.30 6.59 -5.49
CA PHE A 220 12.06 6.83 -6.21
C PHE A 220 12.07 6.09 -7.53
N LEU A 221 13.11 6.16 -8.35
CA LEU A 221 13.23 5.34 -9.57
C LEU A 221 13.26 3.82 -9.26
N GLY A 222 13.94 3.39 -8.20
CA GLY A 222 13.93 2.00 -7.76
C GLY A 222 12.57 1.51 -7.24
N LYS A 223 11.79 2.40 -6.60
CA LYS A 223 10.41 2.16 -6.15
C LYS A 223 9.40 2.27 -7.31
N HIS A 224 9.69 3.10 -8.31
CA HIS A 224 8.90 3.23 -9.54
C HIS A 224 9.21 2.15 -10.58
N ALA A 225 10.33 1.41 -10.47
CA ALA A 225 10.54 0.17 -11.21
C ALA A 225 9.48 -0.91 -10.86
N PHE A 226 8.79 -0.78 -9.72
CA PHE A 226 7.65 -1.62 -9.33
C PHE A 226 6.29 -1.06 -9.80
N ILE A 227 6.24 0.16 -10.34
CA ILE A 227 4.99 0.82 -10.77
C ILE A 227 5.23 1.42 -12.15
N PHE A 228 4.76 0.72 -13.19
CA PHE A 228 4.63 1.21 -14.57
C PHE A 228 4.48 2.75 -14.64
N GLN A 229 5.41 3.40 -15.34
CA GLN A 229 5.15 4.69 -15.97
C GLN A 229 5.20 4.48 -17.48
N ASP A 230 4.04 4.65 -18.11
CA ASP A 230 3.95 5.28 -19.42
C ASP A 230 4.58 6.68 -19.33
N GLU A 231 5.09 7.15 -20.46
CA GLU A 231 5.86 8.37 -20.71
C GLU A 231 5.81 9.46 -19.64
N SER A 232 7.00 9.97 -19.26
CA SER A 232 7.16 11.08 -18.33
C SER A 232 6.34 12.31 -18.75
N PRO A 233 5.42 12.79 -17.91
CA PRO A 233 4.73 14.06 -18.12
C PRO A 233 5.74 15.22 -18.22
N THR A 234 5.50 16.11 -19.16
CA THR A 234 6.19 17.40 -19.24
C THR A 234 5.82 18.27 -18.02
N PRO A 235 6.63 19.26 -17.60
CA PRO A 235 6.35 20.11 -16.43
C PRO A 235 5.03 20.89 -16.48
N SER A 236 4.32 20.90 -17.62
CA SER A 236 2.94 21.40 -17.74
C SER A 236 1.87 20.46 -17.17
N GLU A 237 2.15 19.17 -17.03
CA GLU A 237 1.20 18.16 -16.53
C GLU A 237 1.18 18.03 -15.00
N ASP A 238 2.25 18.39 -14.28
CA ASP A 238 2.23 18.43 -12.81
C ASP A 238 1.18 19.43 -12.29
N HIS A 239 0.98 20.56 -12.97
CA HIS A 239 -0.10 21.51 -12.67
C HIS A 239 -1.50 21.01 -13.05
N LEU A 240 -1.62 20.12 -14.05
CA LEU A 240 -2.91 19.49 -14.42
C LEU A 240 -3.26 18.31 -13.49
N ALA A 241 -2.27 17.58 -12.98
CA ALA A 241 -2.47 16.52 -12.00
C ALA A 241 -2.83 17.07 -10.61
N GLU A 242 -2.27 18.21 -10.21
CA GLU A 242 -2.72 18.96 -9.04
C GLU A 242 -4.17 19.46 -9.19
N GLN A 243 -4.62 19.81 -10.41
CA GLN A 243 -6.01 20.18 -10.69
C GLN A 243 -7.02 19.01 -10.64
N ARG A 244 -6.58 17.74 -10.77
CA ARG A 244 -7.46 16.55 -10.65
C ARG A 244 -7.85 16.23 -9.19
N TYR A 245 -7.12 16.77 -8.22
CA TYR A 245 -7.29 16.48 -6.80
C TYR A 245 -8.15 17.54 -6.11
N HIS A 246 -9.40 17.20 -5.77
CA HIS A 246 -10.24 18.03 -4.92
C HIS A 246 -10.24 17.47 -3.49
N PHE A 247 -9.54 18.17 -2.59
CA PHE A 247 -9.47 17.82 -1.17
C PHE A 247 -10.86 17.63 -0.55
N MET A 248 -11.83 18.48 -0.89
CA MET A 248 -13.20 18.40 -0.38
C MET A 248 -13.91 17.10 -0.81
N SER A 249 -13.71 16.63 -2.04
CA SER A 249 -14.29 15.36 -2.50
C SER A 249 -13.66 14.16 -1.79
N LEU A 250 -12.35 14.20 -1.48
CA LEU A 250 -11.71 13.20 -0.63
C LEU A 250 -12.25 13.25 0.80
N LEU A 251 -12.42 14.44 1.37
CA LEU A 251 -12.98 14.61 2.71
C LEU A 251 -14.40 14.04 2.80
N LEU A 252 -15.28 14.34 1.84
CA LEU A 252 -16.64 13.80 1.76
C LEU A 252 -16.63 12.26 1.69
N ASN A 253 -15.71 11.70 0.92
CA ASN A 253 -15.51 10.25 0.84
C ASN A 253 -15.07 9.65 2.20
N LEU A 254 -14.14 10.30 2.91
CA LEU A 254 -13.74 9.88 4.25
C LEU A 254 -14.89 10.01 5.26
N VAL A 255 -15.67 11.09 5.20
CA VAL A 255 -16.87 11.31 6.02
C VAL A 255 -17.94 10.26 5.74
N ASN A 256 -18.17 9.89 4.48
CA ASN A 256 -19.07 8.79 4.12
C ASN A 256 -18.65 7.48 4.79
N THR A 257 -17.36 7.16 4.72
CA THR A 257 -16.80 5.96 5.35
C THR A 257 -16.97 6.00 6.87
N PHE A 258 -16.64 7.12 7.50
CA PHE A 258 -16.84 7.32 8.93
C PHE A 258 -18.31 7.12 9.32
N LEU A 259 -19.22 7.83 8.66
CA LEU A 259 -20.65 7.82 8.98
C LEU A 259 -21.27 6.43 8.74
N TYR A 260 -20.82 5.71 7.71
CA TYR A 260 -21.22 4.33 7.48
C TYR A 260 -20.78 3.40 8.59
N MET A 261 -19.55 3.56 9.11
CA MET A 261 -19.10 2.74 10.24
C MET A 261 -19.82 3.09 11.54
N VAL A 262 -20.12 4.37 11.79
CA VAL A 262 -21.01 4.74 12.90
C VAL A 262 -22.36 4.04 12.75
N ASN A 263 -22.96 4.09 11.56
CA ASN A 263 -24.25 3.44 11.28
C ASN A 263 -24.26 1.93 11.54
N THR A 264 -23.15 1.25 11.21
CA THR A 264 -23.03 -0.20 11.43
C THR A 264 -22.99 -0.54 12.91
N TYR A 265 -22.18 0.20 13.70
CA TYR A 265 -21.85 -0.19 15.07
C TYR A 265 -22.67 0.52 16.16
N ILE A 266 -23.39 1.60 15.84
CA ILE A 266 -24.24 2.33 16.79
C ILE A 266 -25.35 1.47 17.38
N ILE A 267 -25.78 0.43 16.66
CA ILE A 267 -26.86 -0.46 17.12
C ILE A 267 -26.36 -1.64 17.97
N VAL A 268 -25.06 -1.92 17.99
CA VAL A 268 -24.52 -3.15 18.59
C VAL A 268 -24.83 -3.25 20.10
N PRO A 269 -24.68 -2.18 20.91
CA PRO A 269 -24.99 -2.26 22.34
C PRO A 269 -26.47 -2.54 22.66
N THR A 270 -27.39 -2.24 21.73
CA THR A 270 -28.84 -2.32 21.92
C THR A 270 -29.49 -3.45 21.12
N ALA A 271 -28.76 -4.13 20.24
CA ALA A 271 -29.32 -5.06 19.25
C ALA A 271 -30.03 -6.27 19.88
N ASP A 272 -29.51 -6.79 20.99
CA ASP A 272 -30.09 -7.88 21.77
C ASP A 272 -31.36 -7.44 22.50
N ASN A 273 -31.33 -6.29 23.18
CA ASN A 273 -32.51 -5.73 23.87
C ASN A 273 -33.63 -5.37 22.89
N TYR A 274 -33.29 -4.81 21.72
CA TYR A 274 -34.28 -4.51 20.69
C TYR A 274 -34.92 -5.79 20.14
N SER A 275 -34.15 -6.88 19.99
CA SER A 275 -34.69 -8.21 19.64
C SER A 275 -35.70 -8.70 20.69
N LEU A 276 -35.34 -8.61 21.97
CA LEU A 276 -36.20 -9.00 23.09
C LEU A 276 -37.49 -8.18 23.15
N HIS A 277 -37.41 -6.86 22.96
CA HIS A 277 -38.58 -5.98 22.92
C HIS A 277 -39.56 -6.31 21.78
N LEU A 278 -39.05 -6.84 20.66
CA LEU A 278 -39.86 -7.28 19.52
C LEU A 278 -40.32 -8.75 19.64
N GLY A 279 -40.03 -9.42 20.76
CA GLY A 279 -40.49 -10.78 21.06
C GLY A 279 -39.61 -11.91 20.48
N ALA A 280 -38.35 -11.64 20.14
CA ALA A 280 -37.38 -12.63 19.69
C ALA A 280 -36.24 -12.86 20.70
N ALA A 281 -35.51 -13.97 20.56
CA ALA A 281 -34.37 -14.29 21.42
C ALA A 281 -33.23 -13.27 21.25
N ALA A 282 -32.42 -13.07 22.30
CA ALA A 282 -31.27 -12.16 22.28
C ALA A 282 -30.26 -12.52 21.19
N THR A 283 -30.10 -13.80 20.87
CA THR A 283 -29.18 -14.34 19.85
C THR A 283 -29.58 -13.99 18.40
N VAL A 284 -30.81 -13.50 18.18
CA VAL A 284 -31.25 -12.94 16.90
C VAL A 284 -30.55 -11.59 16.61
N CYS A 285 -29.86 -10.99 17.59
CA CYS A 285 -28.98 -9.85 17.37
C CYS A 285 -27.95 -10.10 16.26
N GLY A 286 -27.42 -11.32 16.11
CA GLY A 286 -26.52 -11.69 15.02
C GLY A 286 -27.17 -11.51 13.65
N VAL A 287 -28.44 -11.91 13.48
CA VAL A 287 -29.21 -11.68 12.24
C VAL A 287 -29.46 -10.18 12.00
N ILE A 288 -29.79 -9.44 13.06
CA ILE A 288 -30.03 -7.99 12.97
C ILE A 288 -28.74 -7.27 12.56
N ILE A 289 -27.61 -7.61 13.15
CA ILE A 289 -26.30 -7.03 12.83
C ILE A 289 -25.88 -7.44 11.41
N GLY A 290 -25.88 -8.75 11.13
CA GLY A 290 -25.36 -9.33 9.88
C GLY A 290 -26.21 -9.16 8.63
N SER A 291 -27.51 -8.88 8.75
CA SER A 291 -28.37 -8.57 7.59
C SER A 291 -27.82 -7.39 6.76
N MET A 292 -27.18 -6.41 7.41
CA MET A 292 -26.49 -5.32 6.73
C MET A 292 -25.32 -5.82 5.87
N ALA A 293 -24.50 -6.72 6.41
CA ALA A 293 -23.37 -7.31 5.70
C ALA A 293 -23.82 -8.16 4.51
N VAL A 294 -24.91 -8.93 4.67
CA VAL A 294 -25.50 -9.74 3.58
C VAL A 294 -25.89 -8.87 2.39
N ALA A 295 -26.64 -7.79 2.62
CA ALA A 295 -27.01 -6.85 1.57
C ALA A 295 -25.81 -6.11 0.97
N GLN A 296 -24.76 -5.86 1.78
CA GLN A 296 -23.54 -5.23 1.31
C GLN A 296 -22.80 -6.09 0.27
N VAL A 297 -22.68 -7.41 0.46
CA VAL A 297 -21.99 -8.31 -0.51
C VAL A 297 -22.54 -8.13 -1.93
N PHE A 298 -23.86 -8.03 -2.09
CA PHE A 298 -24.47 -7.87 -3.40
C PHE A 298 -24.35 -6.43 -3.94
N SER A 299 -24.59 -5.43 -3.08
CA SER A 299 -24.55 -4.03 -3.52
C SER A 299 -23.14 -3.57 -3.88
N SER A 300 -22.11 -4.04 -3.18
CA SER A 300 -20.71 -3.67 -3.38
C SER A 300 -20.22 -3.95 -4.82
N VAL A 301 -20.62 -5.08 -5.42
CA VAL A 301 -20.35 -5.39 -6.84
C VAL A 301 -21.02 -4.38 -7.78
N TYR A 302 -22.30 -4.06 -7.54
CA TYR A 302 -23.06 -3.10 -8.34
C TYR A 302 -22.48 -1.68 -8.24
N PHE A 303 -22.14 -1.26 -7.02
CA PHE A 303 -21.50 0.03 -6.75
C PHE A 303 -20.11 0.12 -7.38
N SER A 304 -19.32 -0.97 -7.35
CA SER A 304 -18.04 -1.03 -8.06
C SER A 304 -18.24 -0.90 -9.57
N ALA A 305 -19.27 -1.54 -10.13
CA ALA A 305 -19.60 -1.39 -11.56
C ALA A 305 -20.07 0.03 -11.91
N TRP A 306 -20.91 0.63 -11.08
CA TRP A 306 -21.47 1.97 -11.29
C TRP A 306 -20.41 3.07 -11.14
N SER A 307 -19.48 2.92 -10.20
CA SER A 307 -18.36 3.85 -10.01
C SER A 307 -17.43 3.95 -11.22
N ASN A 308 -17.42 2.94 -12.11
CA ASN A 308 -16.76 3.06 -13.42
C ASN A 308 -17.30 4.27 -14.23
N ARG A 309 -18.55 4.70 -14.01
CA ARG A 309 -19.22 5.77 -14.78
C ARG A 309 -19.38 7.10 -14.04
N SER A 310 -19.59 7.08 -12.72
CA SER A 310 -19.66 8.28 -11.87
C SER A 310 -19.42 7.90 -10.41
N TYR A 311 -18.71 8.73 -9.65
CA TYR A 311 -18.59 8.56 -8.19
C TYR A 311 -19.73 9.25 -7.44
N LEU A 312 -20.19 10.40 -7.92
CA LEU A 312 -21.26 11.16 -7.27
C LEU A 312 -22.59 10.39 -7.24
N ARG A 313 -23.00 9.79 -8.37
CA ARG A 313 -24.32 9.13 -8.48
C ARG A 313 -24.49 7.95 -7.51
N PRO A 314 -23.53 7.01 -7.39
CA PRO A 314 -23.59 5.97 -6.36
C PRO A 314 -23.63 6.53 -4.93
N LEU A 315 -22.86 7.59 -4.63
CA LEU A 315 -22.83 8.18 -3.28
C LEU A 315 -24.17 8.83 -2.89
N VAL A 316 -24.82 9.51 -3.84
CA VAL A 316 -26.17 10.07 -3.66
C VAL A 316 -27.18 8.95 -3.42
N PHE A 317 -27.18 7.91 -4.27
CA PHE A 317 -28.07 6.76 -4.10
C PHE A 317 -27.87 6.06 -2.75
N SER A 318 -26.60 5.82 -2.37
CA SER A 318 -26.23 5.28 -1.06
C SER A 318 -26.84 6.09 0.08
N SER A 319 -26.71 7.41 0.05
CA SER A 319 -27.20 8.29 1.13
C SER A 319 -28.72 8.25 1.25
N ILE A 320 -29.44 8.20 0.12
CA ILE A 320 -30.91 8.09 0.10
C ILE A 320 -31.36 6.74 0.68
N VAL A 321 -30.72 5.65 0.24
CA VAL A 321 -31.05 4.29 0.71
C VAL A 321 -30.74 4.14 2.21
N LEU A 322 -29.64 4.71 2.69
CA LEU A 322 -29.28 4.73 4.12
C LEU A 322 -30.24 5.56 4.96
N LEU A 323 -30.74 6.68 4.43
CA LEU A 323 -31.80 7.46 5.07
C LEU A 323 -33.07 6.62 5.22
N VAL A 324 -33.53 5.99 4.15
CA VAL A 324 -34.70 5.10 4.17
C VAL A 324 -34.49 3.93 5.14
N GLY A 325 -33.37 3.23 5.05
CA GLY A 325 -33.07 2.08 5.90
C GLY A 325 -33.08 2.42 7.39
N ASN A 326 -32.49 3.55 7.78
CA ASN A 326 -32.48 4.02 9.16
C ASN A 326 -33.85 4.46 9.67
N THR A 327 -34.67 5.09 8.81
CA THR A 327 -36.06 5.39 9.17
C THR A 327 -36.89 4.13 9.39
N LEU A 328 -36.73 3.10 8.54
CA LEU A 328 -37.41 1.81 8.71
C LEU A 328 -36.94 1.09 9.99
N TYR A 329 -35.64 1.14 10.29
CA TYR A 329 -35.09 0.58 11.53
C TYR A 329 -35.73 1.21 12.77
N ALA A 330 -35.90 2.53 12.81
CA ALA A 330 -36.53 3.21 13.94
C ALA A 330 -38.05 2.92 14.03
N LEU A 331 -38.74 2.89 12.89
CA LEU A 331 -40.18 2.62 12.83
C LEU A 331 -40.56 1.17 13.19
N ALA A 332 -39.62 0.23 13.10
CA ALA A 332 -39.87 -1.18 13.41
C ALA A 332 -40.35 -1.40 14.85
N TYR A 333 -39.91 -0.56 15.80
CA TYR A 333 -40.35 -0.58 17.19
C TYR A 333 -41.84 -0.25 17.31
N ASP A 334 -42.27 0.86 16.68
CA ASP A 334 -43.67 1.31 16.74
C ASP A 334 -44.62 0.39 15.96
N LEU A 335 -44.11 -0.28 14.92
CA LEU A 335 -44.84 -1.30 14.15
C LEU A 335 -44.78 -2.70 14.80
N ASN A 336 -44.00 -2.87 15.86
CA ASN A 336 -43.74 -4.14 16.54
C ASN A 336 -43.44 -5.30 15.58
N SER A 337 -42.53 -5.09 14.63
CA SER A 337 -42.32 -6.01 13.50
C SER A 337 -40.84 -6.23 13.16
N ILE A 338 -40.31 -7.40 13.54
CA ILE A 338 -38.95 -7.87 13.19
C ILE A 338 -38.69 -7.83 11.67
N PRO A 339 -39.62 -8.23 10.78
CA PRO A 339 -39.40 -8.09 9.34
C PRO A 339 -39.09 -6.66 8.89
N VAL A 340 -39.73 -5.65 9.49
CA VAL A 340 -39.48 -4.23 9.14
C VAL A 340 -38.09 -3.81 9.61
N LEU A 341 -37.68 -4.27 10.79
CA LEU A 341 -36.33 -4.06 11.32
C LEU A 341 -35.28 -4.62 10.35
N LEU A 342 -35.46 -5.88 9.92
CA LEU A 342 -34.54 -6.55 9.00
C LEU A 342 -34.54 -5.90 7.61
N ILE A 343 -35.70 -5.49 7.09
CA ILE A 343 -35.77 -4.73 5.83
C ILE A 343 -35.00 -3.41 5.98
N GLY A 344 -35.18 -2.67 7.07
CA GLY A 344 -34.41 -1.46 7.33
C GLY A 344 -32.90 -1.70 7.33
N ARG A 345 -32.44 -2.79 7.97
CA ARG A 345 -31.03 -3.19 7.99
C ARG A 345 -30.50 -3.62 6.62
N LEU A 346 -31.29 -4.36 5.84
CA LEU A 346 -30.96 -4.71 4.45
C LEU A 346 -30.78 -3.46 3.59
N PHE A 347 -31.68 -2.47 3.71
CA PHE A 347 -31.51 -1.17 3.05
C PHE A 347 -30.23 -0.48 3.49
N CYS A 348 -29.93 -0.44 4.79
CA CYS A 348 -28.65 0.10 5.26
C CYS A 348 -27.43 -0.60 4.64
N GLY A 349 -27.49 -1.92 4.41
CA GLY A 349 -26.46 -2.67 3.71
C GLY A 349 -26.38 -2.38 2.21
N LEU A 350 -27.52 -2.26 1.53
CA LEU A 350 -27.62 -1.88 0.11
C LEU A 350 -27.02 -0.50 -0.17
N GLY A 351 -27.07 0.40 0.82
CA GLY A 351 -26.48 1.72 0.73
C GLY A 351 -24.96 1.75 0.95
N SER A 352 -24.26 0.61 1.02
CA SER A 352 -22.82 0.58 1.27
C SER A 352 -21.98 1.09 0.08
N ALA A 353 -21.49 2.32 0.19
CA ALA A 353 -20.59 2.89 -0.82
C ALA A 353 -19.10 2.55 -0.59
N ARG A 354 -18.76 1.61 0.31
CA ARG A 354 -17.35 1.36 0.70
C ARG A 354 -16.45 0.94 -0.47
N ALA A 355 -16.96 0.15 -1.41
CA ALA A 355 -16.23 -0.21 -2.63
C ALA A 355 -15.91 1.04 -3.48
N VAL A 356 -16.86 1.98 -3.57
CA VAL A 356 -16.68 3.27 -4.27
C VAL A 356 -15.66 4.14 -3.56
N ASN A 357 -15.73 4.22 -2.23
CA ASN A 357 -14.84 5.03 -1.41
C ASN A 357 -13.37 4.60 -1.56
N ARG A 358 -13.12 3.29 -1.46
CA ARG A 358 -11.78 2.70 -1.68
C ARG A 358 -11.29 2.93 -3.10
N ARG A 359 -12.17 2.72 -4.07
CA ARG A 359 -11.84 2.93 -5.48
C ARG A 359 -11.50 4.39 -5.78
N TYR A 360 -12.26 5.34 -5.25
CA TYR A 360 -12.01 6.77 -5.45
C TYR A 360 -10.61 7.16 -4.94
N ILE A 361 -10.17 6.62 -3.80
CA ILE A 361 -8.80 6.81 -3.29
C ILE A 361 -7.77 6.24 -4.28
N SER A 362 -8.04 5.05 -4.84
CA SER A 362 -7.18 4.40 -5.83
C SER A 362 -7.20 5.07 -7.21
N ASP A 363 -8.23 5.81 -7.57
CA ASP A 363 -8.36 6.37 -8.92
C ASP A 363 -7.99 7.87 -8.94
N CYS A 364 -8.37 8.62 -7.90
CA CYS A 364 -8.31 10.08 -7.90
C CYS A 364 -7.17 10.66 -7.06
N VAL A 365 -6.64 9.91 -6.08
CA VAL A 365 -5.56 10.41 -5.22
C VAL A 365 -4.21 10.12 -5.87
N PRO A 366 -3.34 11.15 -6.03
CA PRO A 366 -1.99 10.98 -6.53
C PRO A 366 -1.19 9.95 -5.74
N LEU A 367 -0.33 9.18 -6.41
CA LEU A 367 0.44 8.08 -5.80
C LEU A 367 1.19 8.50 -4.52
N LYS A 368 1.77 9.71 -4.51
CA LYS A 368 2.49 10.28 -3.35
C LYS A 368 1.61 10.46 -2.10
N LEU A 369 0.31 10.71 -2.29
CA LEU A 369 -0.67 10.96 -1.23
C LEU A 369 -1.56 9.75 -0.95
N ARG A 370 -1.57 8.73 -1.83
CA ARG A 370 -2.47 7.58 -1.75
C ARG A 370 -2.28 6.80 -0.45
N LEU A 371 -1.04 6.59 0.00
CA LEU A 371 -0.78 5.91 1.28
C LEU A 371 -1.42 6.67 2.45
N LYS A 372 -1.27 7.99 2.49
CA LYS A 372 -1.88 8.86 3.51
C LYS A 372 -3.41 8.85 3.43
N ALA A 373 -3.98 8.86 2.22
CA ALA A 373 -5.42 8.80 2.02
C ALA A 373 -6.01 7.43 2.42
N SER A 374 -5.34 6.33 2.11
CA SER A 374 -5.71 4.98 2.56
C SER A 374 -5.62 4.85 4.08
N ALA A 375 -4.56 5.38 4.70
CA ALA A 375 -4.45 5.44 6.16
C ALA A 375 -5.57 6.29 6.79
N GLY A 376 -5.93 7.40 6.14
CA GLY A 376 -7.08 8.23 6.52
C GLY A 376 -8.40 7.47 6.44
N PHE A 377 -8.61 6.64 5.42
CA PHE A 377 -9.80 5.78 5.29
C PHE A 377 -9.90 4.73 6.41
N VAL A 378 -8.79 4.09 6.76
CA VAL A 378 -8.74 3.14 7.88
C VAL A 378 -9.00 3.86 9.20
N SER A 379 -8.36 5.00 9.42
CA SER A 379 -8.56 5.81 10.64
C SER A 379 -9.99 6.30 10.77
N ALA A 380 -10.60 6.80 9.69
CA ALA A 380 -12.00 7.20 9.65
C ALA A 380 -12.94 6.02 9.91
N SER A 381 -12.60 4.84 9.40
CA SER A 381 -13.38 3.62 9.68
C SER A 381 -13.33 3.27 11.16
N ALA A 382 -12.14 3.19 11.76
CA ALA A 382 -11.93 2.86 13.17
C ALA A 382 -12.60 3.89 14.11
N LEU A 383 -12.44 5.18 13.81
CA LEU A 383 -13.13 6.25 14.53
C LEU A 383 -14.65 6.07 14.48
N GLY A 384 -15.22 5.68 13.34
CA GLY A 384 -16.64 5.42 13.22
C GLY A 384 -17.09 4.21 14.05
N MET A 385 -16.28 3.14 14.09
CA MET A 385 -16.53 1.97 14.94
C MET A 385 -16.51 2.33 16.44
N ALA A 386 -15.65 3.26 16.86
CA ALA A 386 -15.61 3.76 18.23
C ALA A 386 -16.77 4.72 18.55
N CYS A 387 -17.07 5.64 17.63
CA CYS A 387 -18.10 6.66 17.83
C CYS A 387 -19.51 6.09 17.86
N GLY A 388 -19.79 4.99 17.13
CA GLY A 388 -21.09 4.33 17.13
C GLY A 388 -21.58 3.97 18.55
N PRO A 389 -20.91 3.03 19.25
CA PRO A 389 -21.26 2.68 20.63
C PRO A 389 -21.22 3.88 21.58
N ALA A 390 -20.29 4.82 21.40
CA ALA A 390 -20.23 6.04 22.23
C ALA A 390 -21.51 6.89 22.12
N LEU A 391 -22.06 7.04 20.92
CA LEU A 391 -23.32 7.75 20.70
C LEU A 391 -24.52 6.98 21.26
N ALA A 392 -24.53 5.65 21.15
CA ALA A 392 -25.57 4.81 21.73
C ALA A 392 -25.69 5.00 23.26
N CYS A 393 -24.57 5.22 23.95
CA CYS A 393 -24.54 5.55 25.38
C CYS A 393 -25.29 6.85 25.71
N LEU A 394 -25.21 7.87 24.84
CA LEU A 394 -25.88 9.15 25.05
C LEU A 394 -27.41 9.07 24.84
N PHE A 395 -27.91 8.02 24.18
CA PHE A 395 -29.31 7.87 23.80
C PHE A 395 -30.20 7.22 24.88
N GLN A 396 -29.85 7.40 26.15
CA GLN A 396 -30.57 6.86 27.33
C GLN A 396 -31.88 7.62 27.66
N THR A 397 -32.57 8.15 26.67
CA THR A 397 -33.83 8.89 26.86
C THR A 397 -35.01 8.06 26.42
N ASN A 398 -36.18 8.25 27.05
CA ASN A 398 -37.43 7.62 26.63
C ASN A 398 -38.54 8.68 26.60
N PHE A 399 -38.98 9.06 25.40
CA PHE A 399 -40.13 9.94 25.21
C PHE A 399 -40.86 9.60 23.91
N LYS A 400 -42.11 10.05 23.79
CA LYS A 400 -42.92 9.90 22.57
C LYS A 400 -43.26 11.26 22.00
N ILE A 401 -43.05 11.42 20.69
CA ILE A 401 -43.55 12.57 19.93
C ILE A 401 -44.61 12.04 18.96
N TYR A 402 -45.87 12.44 19.17
CA TYR A 402 -47.04 11.89 18.47
C TYR A 402 -47.11 10.35 18.57
N LYS A 403 -46.97 9.64 17.44
CA LYS A 403 -46.98 8.17 17.36
C LYS A 403 -45.58 7.56 17.29
N LEU A 404 -44.52 8.38 17.32
CA LEU A 404 -43.15 7.93 17.18
C LEU A 404 -42.48 7.83 18.55
N THR A 405 -41.94 6.65 18.83
CA THR A 405 -41.17 6.40 20.06
C THR A 405 -39.71 6.81 19.85
N PHE A 406 -39.16 7.51 20.84
CA PHE A 406 -37.75 7.87 20.93
C PHE A 406 -37.19 7.27 22.21
N ASN A 407 -36.58 6.09 22.06
CA ASN A 407 -35.96 5.32 23.13
C ASN A 407 -34.53 4.90 22.73
N GLN A 408 -33.84 4.17 23.62
CA GLN A 408 -32.48 3.66 23.39
C GLN A 408 -32.34 2.83 22.09
N ASP A 409 -33.40 2.12 21.68
CA ASP A 409 -33.39 1.25 20.51
C ASP A 409 -33.65 2.01 19.19
N THR A 410 -34.49 3.05 19.23
CA THR A 410 -34.96 3.80 18.04
C THR A 410 -34.13 5.04 17.73
N LEU A 411 -33.57 5.69 18.75
CA LEU A 411 -32.74 6.90 18.62
C LEU A 411 -31.54 6.71 17.69
N PRO A 412 -30.80 5.58 17.72
CA PRO A 412 -29.77 5.30 16.72
C PRO A 412 -30.26 5.48 15.28
N GLY A 413 -31.45 4.94 14.96
CA GLY A 413 -32.03 5.07 13.62
C GLY A 413 -32.39 6.51 13.27
N TRP A 414 -33.04 7.25 14.16
CA TRP A 414 -33.42 8.65 13.91
C TRP A 414 -32.21 9.57 13.72
N VAL A 415 -31.22 9.46 14.58
CA VAL A 415 -30.01 10.30 14.51
C VAL A 415 -29.20 9.97 13.25
N MET A 416 -29.09 8.70 12.89
CA MET A 416 -28.41 8.30 11.66
C MET A 416 -29.18 8.73 10.40
N ALA A 417 -30.51 8.65 10.39
CA ALA A 417 -31.33 9.16 9.29
C ALA A 417 -31.10 10.66 9.06
N LEU A 418 -31.08 11.46 10.14
CA LEU A 418 -30.78 12.90 10.06
C LEU A 418 -29.34 13.13 9.58
N SER A 419 -28.37 12.37 10.08
CA SER A 419 -26.97 12.52 9.69
C SER A 419 -26.75 12.21 8.20
N TRP A 420 -27.42 11.19 7.66
CA TRP A 420 -27.39 10.87 6.23
C TRP A 420 -28.09 11.93 5.38
N LEU A 421 -29.15 12.58 5.88
CA LEU A 421 -29.77 13.72 5.21
C LEU A 421 -28.80 14.90 5.11
N VAL A 422 -28.16 15.27 6.22
CA VAL A 422 -27.16 16.34 6.26
C VAL A 422 -25.99 16.03 5.34
N TYR A 423 -25.49 14.79 5.36
CA TYR A 423 -24.44 14.35 4.45
C TYR A 423 -24.87 14.43 2.99
N LEU A 424 -26.10 14.02 2.65
CA LEU A 424 -26.63 14.10 1.28
C LEU A 424 -26.67 15.55 0.79
N LEU A 425 -27.13 16.49 1.61
CA LEU A 425 -27.15 17.91 1.28
C LEU A 425 -25.72 18.45 1.09
N TRP A 426 -24.80 18.08 1.98
CA TRP A 426 -23.41 18.52 1.88
C TRP A 426 -22.72 17.95 0.64
N LEU A 427 -22.94 16.67 0.34
CA LEU A 427 -22.45 15.98 -0.85
C LEU A 427 -22.94 16.68 -2.12
N TRP A 428 -24.22 17.03 -2.19
CA TRP A 428 -24.80 17.70 -3.36
C TRP A 428 -24.16 19.05 -3.66
N VAL A 429 -23.85 19.83 -2.62
CA VAL A 429 -23.28 21.18 -2.77
C VAL A 429 -21.77 21.16 -3.05
N SER A 430 -21.04 20.27 -2.37
CA SER A 430 -19.57 20.36 -2.28
C SER A 430 -18.81 19.32 -3.10
N PHE A 431 -19.45 18.22 -3.52
CA PHE A 431 -18.74 17.16 -4.24
C PHE A 431 -18.53 17.54 -5.71
N ARG A 432 -17.27 17.49 -6.13
CA ARG A 432 -16.89 17.72 -7.53
C ARG A 432 -16.41 16.42 -8.15
N GLU A 433 -17.06 16.03 -9.25
CA GLU A 433 -16.70 14.84 -10.03
C GLU A 433 -15.34 15.06 -10.70
N PRO A 434 -14.39 14.10 -10.56
CA PRO A 434 -13.06 14.20 -11.16
C PRO A 434 -13.13 14.15 -12.70
N PRO A 435 -12.33 14.97 -13.42
CA PRO A 435 -12.33 14.97 -14.88
C PRO A 435 -11.73 13.65 -15.42
N ARG A 436 -12.41 13.04 -16.39
CA ARG A 436 -12.06 11.72 -16.95
C ARG A 436 -11.44 11.88 -18.34
N GLU A 437 -10.51 10.99 -18.68
CA GLU A 437 -9.78 11.00 -19.97
C GLU A 437 -10.69 10.95 -21.21
N ASN A 438 -11.90 10.39 -21.11
CA ASN A 438 -12.86 10.37 -22.22
C ASN A 438 -13.36 11.76 -22.65
N ASN A 439 -13.17 12.81 -21.84
CA ASN A 439 -13.52 14.18 -22.20
C ASN A 439 -12.37 14.99 -22.81
N MET A 440 -11.17 14.41 -22.98
CA MET A 440 -10.07 15.09 -23.70
C MET A 440 -10.16 14.94 -25.22
N LEU A 441 -11.09 14.14 -25.72
CA LEU A 441 -11.44 14.05 -27.15
C LEU A 441 -12.68 14.92 -27.47
N SER A 442 -12.61 16.22 -27.18
CA SER A 442 -13.33 17.31 -27.88
C SER A 442 -13.09 18.63 -27.15
N PRO A 443 -12.37 19.57 -27.79
CA PRO A 443 -13.04 20.47 -28.71
C PRO A 443 -12.33 20.50 -30.06
N GLN A 444 -12.84 19.72 -31.02
CA GLN A 444 -12.58 19.94 -32.45
C GLN A 444 -13.80 20.61 -33.10
N GLU A 445 -14.39 21.59 -32.42
CA GLU A 445 -15.13 22.65 -33.11
C GLU A 445 -14.13 23.74 -33.44
N SER A 446 -13.87 23.94 -34.75
CA SER A 446 -13.23 25.11 -35.42
C SER A 446 -12.27 24.77 -36.58
N TYR A 447 -12.41 23.62 -37.27
CA TYR A 447 -11.74 23.43 -38.59
C TYR A 447 -12.65 22.82 -39.68
N THR A 448 -13.96 22.79 -39.47
CA THR A 448 -14.95 22.39 -40.49
C THR A 448 -15.36 23.52 -41.44
N GLY A 449 -14.79 24.73 -41.28
CA GLY A 449 -15.06 25.89 -42.15
C GLY A 449 -14.09 26.09 -43.33
N LEU A 450 -12.95 25.38 -43.37
CA LEU A 450 -11.94 25.55 -44.44
C LEU A 450 -11.84 24.33 -45.38
N SER A 451 -12.26 23.15 -44.92
CA SER A 451 -12.30 21.91 -45.75
C SER A 451 -13.51 21.85 -46.69
N SER A 452 -14.60 22.56 -46.37
CA SER A 452 -15.80 22.64 -47.23
C SER A 452 -15.68 23.62 -48.41
N LYS A 453 -14.68 24.52 -48.41
CA LYS A 453 -14.37 25.42 -49.54
C LYS A 453 -13.28 24.91 -50.48
N LEU A 454 -12.47 23.92 -50.06
CA LEU A 454 -11.48 23.30 -50.96
C LEU A 454 -12.04 22.11 -51.77
N ASN A 455 -13.16 21.52 -51.34
CA ASN A 455 -13.81 20.41 -52.04
C ASN A 455 -14.77 20.82 -53.17
N PHE A 456 -14.85 22.11 -53.52
CA PHE A 456 -15.69 22.62 -54.62
C PHE A 456 -14.90 23.07 -55.85
N LEU A 457 -13.57 22.88 -55.89
CA LEU A 457 -12.71 23.33 -57.00
C LEU A 457 -11.78 22.24 -57.58
N GLY A 458 -12.00 20.96 -57.25
CA GLY A 458 -11.10 19.88 -57.68
C GLY A 458 -11.76 18.56 -58.07
N ALA A 459 -13.07 18.53 -58.32
CA ALA A 459 -13.77 17.37 -58.86
C ALA A 459 -13.88 17.48 -60.38
N ASN A 460 -12.78 17.29 -61.10
CA ASN A 460 -12.79 16.78 -62.49
C ASN A 460 -11.36 16.49 -62.94
N GLN A 461 -10.96 15.22 -62.80
CA GLN A 461 -9.84 14.50 -63.44
C GLN A 461 -9.12 13.63 -62.40
N HIS A 462 -9.47 12.33 -62.41
CA HIS A 462 -8.72 11.14 -61.96
C HIS A 462 -9.55 10.06 -61.25
N PHE A 463 -10.80 9.85 -61.68
CA PHE A 463 -11.57 8.67 -61.29
C PHE A 463 -11.48 7.57 -62.37
N GLN A 464 -10.27 7.08 -62.65
CA GLN A 464 -10.08 5.94 -63.56
C GLN A 464 -8.69 5.28 -63.46
N CYS A 465 -8.18 4.96 -62.25
CA CYS A 465 -6.95 4.14 -62.19
C CYS A 465 -6.63 3.43 -60.85
N LEU A 466 -7.60 2.90 -60.08
CA LEU A 466 -7.26 2.08 -58.89
C LEU A 466 -8.38 1.11 -58.44
N LYS A 467 -9.08 0.48 -59.39
CA LYS A 467 -9.99 -0.65 -59.14
C LYS A 467 -9.44 -2.02 -59.58
N SER A 468 -8.13 -2.15 -59.76
CA SER A 468 -7.51 -3.35 -60.37
C SER A 468 -6.40 -4.03 -59.54
N TYR A 469 -6.41 -3.95 -58.20
CA TYR A 469 -5.37 -4.61 -57.37
C TYR A 469 -5.89 -5.52 -56.25
N ALA A 470 -7.20 -5.70 -56.12
CA ALA A 470 -7.80 -6.55 -55.07
C ALA A 470 -8.17 -7.97 -55.55
N HIS A 471 -7.92 -8.34 -56.81
CA HIS A 471 -8.39 -9.60 -57.39
C HIS A 471 -7.30 -10.65 -57.68
N PHE A 472 -6.03 -10.40 -57.32
CA PHE A 472 -4.91 -11.27 -57.70
C PHE A 472 -4.28 -12.11 -56.56
N ARG A 473 -4.77 -12.03 -55.32
CA ARG A 473 -4.12 -12.74 -54.18
C ARG A 473 -4.75 -14.08 -53.78
N ASN A 474 -5.94 -14.41 -54.29
CA ASN A 474 -6.67 -15.64 -53.90
C ASN A 474 -6.57 -16.80 -54.91
N ALA A 475 -5.73 -16.71 -55.95
CA ALA A 475 -5.57 -17.76 -56.98
C ALA A 475 -4.26 -18.57 -56.89
N ALA A 476 -3.38 -18.32 -55.90
CA ALA A 476 -2.04 -18.92 -55.83
C ALA A 476 -1.84 -19.97 -54.72
N LYS A 477 -2.91 -20.39 -54.01
CA LYS A 477 -2.81 -21.36 -52.89
C LYS A 477 -3.44 -22.74 -53.15
N THR A 478 -3.87 -23.04 -54.38
CA THR A 478 -4.59 -24.30 -54.68
C THR A 478 -3.98 -25.11 -55.83
N LEU A 479 -2.71 -24.89 -56.20
CA LEU A 479 -2.10 -25.61 -57.33
C LEU A 479 -0.61 -25.97 -57.15
N ILE A 480 -0.21 -26.49 -55.99
CA ILE A 480 1.04 -27.27 -55.84
C ILE A 480 0.78 -28.49 -54.94
N PHE A 481 -0.06 -29.39 -55.43
CA PHE A 481 -0.12 -30.79 -55.04
C PHE A 481 -0.36 -31.58 -56.33
N TYR A 482 0.43 -32.63 -56.56
CA TYR A 482 0.47 -33.55 -57.71
C TYR A 482 1.25 -33.12 -58.97
N THR A 483 2.52 -33.53 -59.04
CA THR A 483 3.03 -34.38 -60.14
C THR A 483 4.27 -35.16 -59.66
N ALA A 484 4.30 -36.45 -59.99
CA ALA A 484 5.22 -37.49 -59.50
C ALA A 484 6.47 -37.70 -60.38
N GLY A 485 7.48 -38.43 -59.86
CA GLY A 485 8.43 -39.22 -60.67
C GLY A 485 9.92 -39.20 -60.23
N LEU A 486 10.38 -40.33 -59.66
CA LEU A 486 11.78 -40.75 -59.33
C LEU A 486 12.69 -40.95 -60.58
N PRO A 487 13.95 -41.49 -60.50
CA PRO A 487 15.14 -41.23 -59.64
C PRO A 487 16.49 -41.18 -60.43
N VAL A 488 17.61 -40.67 -59.88
CA VAL A 488 19.01 -41.04 -60.29
C VAL A 488 20.01 -40.91 -59.12
N GLN A 489 21.00 -41.81 -59.13
CA GLN A 489 22.02 -42.27 -58.19
C GLN A 489 23.25 -41.38 -57.83
N GLU A 490 23.89 -41.81 -56.73
CA GLU A 490 25.35 -42.00 -56.48
C GLU A 490 26.28 -40.88 -55.94
N ALA A 491 26.68 -41.08 -54.68
CA ALA A 491 28.03 -41.54 -54.24
C ALA A 491 29.03 -40.58 -53.56
N VAL A 492 29.75 -41.21 -52.61
CA VAL A 492 31.12 -40.93 -52.07
C VAL A 492 31.25 -40.19 -50.72
N LYS A 493 31.01 -40.93 -49.63
CA LYS A 493 31.96 -41.48 -48.61
C LYS A 493 33.27 -40.73 -48.22
N ILE A 494 33.56 -40.83 -46.91
CA ILE A 494 34.84 -40.90 -46.14
C ILE A 494 35.12 -39.67 -45.24
N ASP A 495 35.56 -39.72 -43.97
CA ASP A 495 35.52 -40.64 -42.81
C ASP A 495 36.35 -40.01 -41.66
N PHE A 496 36.20 -40.50 -40.42
CA PHE A 496 37.07 -40.38 -39.22
C PHE A 496 37.25 -38.99 -38.52
N THR A 497 37.23 -38.84 -37.19
CA THR A 497 37.64 -39.73 -36.09
C THR A 497 37.04 -39.27 -34.75
N GLN A 498 36.63 -40.22 -33.90
CA GLN A 498 36.60 -40.11 -32.43
C GLN A 498 37.32 -41.34 -31.87
N PRO A 499 38.01 -41.22 -30.72
CA PRO A 499 37.82 -42.19 -29.63
C PRO A 499 37.72 -41.47 -28.26
N LEU A 500 36.70 -41.74 -27.43
CA LEU A 500 36.61 -42.82 -26.42
C LEU A 500 37.46 -42.60 -25.15
N LEU A 501 36.79 -42.50 -24.00
CA LEU A 501 36.79 -43.49 -22.88
C LEU A 501 35.97 -42.89 -21.70
N LEU A 502 34.74 -43.40 -21.47
CA LEU A 502 34.31 -44.43 -20.47
C LEU A 502 34.28 -43.90 -19.03
N ASN A 503 33.09 -43.71 -18.43
CA ASN A 503 32.29 -44.68 -17.62
C ASN A 503 32.99 -45.01 -16.27
N SER A 504 32.37 -45.11 -15.10
CA SER A 504 30.98 -45.19 -14.62
C SER A 504 31.05 -44.91 -13.10
N GLU A 505 30.07 -44.35 -12.40
CA GLU A 505 28.84 -44.93 -11.80
C GLU A 505 28.46 -43.94 -10.67
N ALA A 506 27.26 -43.81 -10.12
CA ALA A 506 25.87 -44.05 -10.48
C ALA A 506 25.04 -43.59 -9.26
N LYS A 507 23.83 -43.08 -9.53
CA LYS A 507 22.64 -43.00 -8.64
C LYS A 507 22.70 -42.04 -7.43
N LEU A 508 21.82 -41.03 -7.44
CA LEU A 508 20.53 -41.08 -6.73
C LEU A 508 19.64 -39.86 -7.05
N LEU A 509 18.43 -40.19 -7.56
CA LEU A 509 17.14 -39.48 -7.51
C LEU A 509 16.95 -38.18 -8.31
N ASP A 510 16.49 -38.39 -9.54
CA ASP A 510 15.64 -37.50 -10.32
C ASP A 510 14.18 -38.01 -10.24
N ASN A 511 13.22 -37.10 -10.07
CA ASN A 511 11.79 -37.25 -10.32
C ASN A 511 11.11 -35.91 -9.98
N ASN A 512 10.78 -35.11 -10.99
CA ASN A 512 9.40 -34.74 -11.32
C ASN A 512 9.40 -33.76 -12.51
N VAL A 513 8.99 -34.30 -13.64
CA VAL A 513 8.60 -33.62 -14.88
C VAL A 513 7.13 -33.19 -14.71
N ASP A 514 6.80 -31.95 -15.05
CA ASP A 514 5.45 -31.55 -15.47
C ASP A 514 5.57 -30.58 -16.66
N GLU A 515 5.49 -31.21 -17.83
CA GLU A 515 4.80 -30.85 -19.08
C GLU A 515 4.62 -29.36 -19.48
N GLU A 516 5.32 -29.01 -20.57
CA GLU A 516 4.96 -27.93 -21.51
C GLU A 516 3.66 -28.26 -22.25
N PHE A 517 2.77 -27.27 -22.40
CA PHE A 517 1.81 -27.24 -23.51
C PHE A 517 1.59 -25.82 -24.05
N ASP A 518 2.14 -25.63 -25.26
CA ASP A 518 1.59 -24.95 -26.43
C ASP A 518 1.31 -23.42 -26.36
N ASP A 519 2.36 -22.65 -26.69
CA ASP A 519 2.27 -21.25 -27.14
C ASP A 519 1.70 -21.19 -28.57
N GLY A 520 0.38 -21.07 -28.66
CA GLY A 520 -0.30 -20.57 -29.86
C GLY A 520 -0.27 -19.04 -29.90
N GLU A 521 0.14 -18.48 -31.03
CA GLU A 521 0.15 -17.04 -31.34
C GLU A 521 -1.21 -16.38 -31.05
N GLU A 522 -1.39 -15.76 -29.87
CA GLU A 522 -2.49 -14.83 -29.59
C GLU A 522 -1.96 -13.42 -29.23
N ASP A 523 -2.41 -12.47 -30.06
CA ASP A 523 -2.29 -11.02 -30.03
C ASP A 523 -1.66 -10.33 -28.81
N TYR A 524 -0.67 -9.48 -29.09
CA TYR A 524 -0.07 -8.47 -28.21
C TYR A 524 -1.08 -7.45 -27.58
N ASP A 525 -2.38 -7.54 -27.90
CA ASP A 525 -3.45 -6.64 -27.45
C ASP A 525 -4.21 -7.11 -26.19
N GLU A 526 -3.99 -8.33 -25.70
CA GLU A 526 -4.71 -8.84 -24.50
C GLU A 526 -4.21 -8.32 -23.15
N ASN A 527 -3.00 -7.75 -23.11
CA ASN A 527 -2.38 -7.32 -21.85
C ASN A 527 -3.02 -6.07 -21.20
N HIS A 528 -3.99 -5.42 -21.85
CA HIS A 528 -4.57 -4.14 -21.39
C HIS A 528 -6.07 -4.17 -21.04
N LYS A 529 -6.78 -5.30 -21.19
CA LYS A 529 -8.23 -5.35 -20.96
C LYS A 529 -8.58 -5.47 -19.46
N PRO A 530 -9.58 -4.72 -18.95
CA PRO A 530 -10.06 -4.81 -17.57
C PRO A 530 -10.72 -6.17 -17.29
N VAL A 531 -10.61 -6.65 -16.05
CA VAL A 531 -11.14 -7.96 -15.66
C VAL A 531 -12.68 -7.93 -15.64
N THR A 532 -13.31 -8.85 -16.38
CA THR A 532 -14.77 -8.90 -16.58
C THR A 532 -15.49 -9.91 -15.68
N SER A 533 -14.77 -10.83 -15.01
CA SER A 533 -15.34 -11.89 -14.16
C SER A 533 -14.53 -12.15 -12.88
N ILE A 534 -15.22 -12.62 -11.81
CA ILE A 534 -14.61 -13.06 -10.54
C ILE A 534 -13.61 -14.20 -10.77
N VAL A 535 -13.94 -15.15 -11.65
CA VAL A 535 -13.07 -16.33 -11.89
C VAL A 535 -11.78 -15.90 -12.56
N SER A 536 -11.85 -15.00 -13.55
CA SER A 536 -10.65 -14.41 -14.16
C SER A 536 -9.86 -13.56 -13.15
N ALA A 537 -10.54 -12.83 -12.26
CA ALA A 537 -9.87 -12.05 -11.22
C ALA A 537 -9.09 -12.96 -10.27
N TYR A 538 -9.71 -14.04 -9.79
CA TYR A 538 -9.11 -15.00 -8.88
C TYR A 538 -7.94 -15.79 -9.49
N ARG A 539 -8.03 -16.15 -10.77
CA ARG A 539 -6.91 -16.78 -11.50
C ARG A 539 -5.71 -15.85 -11.63
N LEU A 540 -5.95 -14.54 -11.74
CA LEU A 540 -4.90 -13.54 -11.82
C LEU A 540 -4.25 -13.20 -10.47
N LEU A 541 -4.84 -13.63 -9.35
CA LEU A 541 -4.28 -13.40 -8.02
C LEU A 541 -3.07 -14.31 -7.79
N THR A 542 -1.92 -13.70 -7.49
CA THR A 542 -0.76 -14.45 -7.01
C THR A 542 -1.09 -15.16 -5.68
N PRO A 543 -0.41 -16.27 -5.35
CA PRO A 543 -0.60 -16.96 -4.08
C PRO A 543 -0.49 -16.02 -2.87
N SER A 544 0.46 -15.08 -2.91
CA SER A 544 0.64 -14.04 -1.89
C SER A 544 -0.61 -13.17 -1.70
N VAL A 545 -1.25 -12.71 -2.79
CA VAL A 545 -2.49 -11.91 -2.68
C VAL A 545 -3.66 -12.74 -2.13
N LYS A 546 -3.77 -14.01 -2.50
CA LYS A 546 -4.79 -14.91 -1.96
C LYS A 546 -4.65 -15.07 -0.44
N VAL A 547 -3.41 -15.24 0.05
CA VAL A 547 -3.14 -15.30 1.49
C VAL A 547 -3.48 -13.96 2.16
N GLN A 548 -3.09 -12.81 1.60
CA GLN A 548 -3.44 -11.49 2.16
C GLN A 548 -4.96 -11.25 2.23
N LEU A 549 -5.73 -11.72 1.24
CA LEU A 549 -7.21 -11.67 1.31
C LEU A 549 -7.76 -12.62 2.38
N PHE A 550 -7.14 -13.78 2.59
CA PHE A 550 -7.53 -14.72 3.64
C PHE A 550 -7.20 -14.21 5.04
N ILE A 551 -6.05 -13.55 5.23
CA ILE A 551 -5.70 -12.85 6.48
C ILE A 551 -6.72 -11.74 6.75
N TYR A 552 -7.09 -10.97 5.73
CA TYR A 552 -8.12 -9.93 5.85
C TYR A 552 -9.49 -10.50 6.22
N PHE A 553 -9.84 -11.66 5.67
CA PHE A 553 -11.04 -12.39 6.06
C PHE A 553 -10.96 -12.81 7.54
N MET A 554 -9.85 -13.43 7.96
CA MET A 554 -9.63 -13.88 9.33
C MET A 554 -9.75 -12.75 10.35
N LEU A 555 -9.05 -11.63 10.13
CA LEU A 555 -9.07 -10.51 11.07
C LEU A 555 -10.47 -9.89 11.18
N LYS A 556 -11.21 -9.80 10.06
CA LYS A 556 -12.58 -9.26 10.07
C LYS A 556 -13.56 -10.21 10.73
N TYR A 557 -13.38 -11.51 10.55
CA TYR A 557 -14.16 -12.53 11.25
C TYR A 557 -13.97 -12.43 12.76
N ALA A 558 -12.72 -12.42 13.24
CA ALA A 558 -12.40 -12.36 14.67
C ALA A 558 -12.89 -11.06 15.33
N MET A 559 -12.70 -9.91 14.66
CA MET A 559 -13.24 -8.63 15.14
C MET A 559 -14.76 -8.63 15.23
N GLU A 560 -15.45 -9.16 14.22
CA GLU A 560 -16.92 -9.15 14.20
C GLU A 560 -17.50 -10.05 15.29
N ILE A 561 -16.94 -11.25 15.51
CA ILE A 561 -17.32 -12.10 16.66
C ILE A 561 -17.18 -11.33 17.97
N LEU A 562 -16.01 -10.70 18.19
CA LEU A 562 -15.74 -9.97 19.42
C LEU A 562 -16.74 -8.82 19.66
N VAL A 563 -17.02 -8.03 18.62
CA VAL A 563 -17.86 -6.83 18.73
C VAL A 563 -19.34 -7.19 18.78
N ALA A 564 -19.82 -8.04 17.87
CA ALA A 564 -21.24 -8.36 17.74
C ALA A 564 -21.76 -9.25 18.89
N GLU A 565 -20.93 -10.14 19.44
CA GLU A 565 -21.32 -10.99 20.58
C GLU A 565 -21.21 -10.27 21.93
N SER A 566 -20.53 -9.12 21.99
CA SER A 566 -20.18 -8.45 23.25
C SER A 566 -21.39 -8.13 24.13
N SER A 567 -22.51 -7.68 23.57
CA SER A 567 -23.72 -7.38 24.34
C SER A 567 -24.30 -8.64 25.00
N VAL A 568 -24.40 -9.73 24.24
CA VAL A 568 -24.94 -11.00 24.73
C VAL A 568 -24.02 -11.65 25.77
N VAL A 569 -22.70 -11.74 25.51
CA VAL A 569 -21.75 -12.37 26.44
C VAL A 569 -21.69 -11.59 27.75
N THR A 570 -21.53 -10.27 27.69
CA THR A 570 -21.35 -9.47 28.91
C THR A 570 -22.65 -9.34 29.70
N GLY A 571 -23.81 -9.33 29.04
CA GLY A 571 -25.11 -9.45 29.68
C GLY A 571 -25.27 -10.77 30.42
N HIS A 572 -24.91 -11.88 29.80
CA HIS A 572 -25.07 -13.22 30.37
C HIS A 572 -24.06 -13.52 31.50
N TYR A 573 -22.76 -13.28 31.28
CA TYR A 573 -21.70 -13.67 32.24
C TYR A 573 -21.43 -12.63 33.33
N PHE A 574 -21.64 -11.34 33.04
CA PHE A 574 -21.25 -10.25 33.93
C PHE A 574 -22.41 -9.33 34.33
N ILE A 575 -23.62 -9.56 33.79
CA ILE A 575 -24.81 -8.75 34.07
C ILE A 575 -24.56 -7.27 33.72
N TRP A 576 -23.86 -7.03 32.62
CA TRP A 576 -23.59 -5.68 32.16
C TRP A 576 -24.84 -5.00 31.61
N SER A 577 -25.01 -3.73 31.93
CA SER A 577 -26.01 -2.88 31.29
C SER A 577 -25.58 -2.51 29.87
N THR A 578 -26.54 -2.17 28.99
CA THR A 578 -26.25 -1.62 27.65
C THR A 578 -25.27 -0.44 27.70
N THR A 579 -25.35 0.41 28.73
CA THR A 579 -24.43 1.52 28.94
C THR A 579 -23.00 1.04 29.17
N SER A 580 -22.81 0.01 29.99
CA SER A 580 -21.50 -0.59 30.25
C SER A 580 -20.90 -1.21 29.00
N VAL A 581 -21.73 -1.92 28.20
CA VAL A 581 -21.32 -2.49 26.90
C VAL A 581 -20.90 -1.38 25.93
N ALA A 582 -21.71 -0.32 25.82
CA ALA A 582 -21.43 0.83 24.97
C ALA A 582 -20.10 1.52 25.36
N PHE A 583 -19.86 1.72 26.66
CA PHE A 583 -18.58 2.26 27.15
C PHE A 583 -17.39 1.36 26.82
N PHE A 584 -17.53 0.05 27.04
CA PHE A 584 -16.49 -0.92 26.73
C PHE A 584 -16.12 -0.90 25.23
N LEU A 585 -17.11 -0.95 24.34
CA LEU A 585 -16.89 -0.90 22.89
C LEU A 585 -16.33 0.45 22.41
N ALA A 586 -16.80 1.56 22.99
CA ALA A 586 -16.26 2.88 22.68
C ALA A 586 -14.78 3.00 23.08
N PHE A 587 -14.43 2.52 24.29
CA PHE A 587 -13.06 2.47 24.75
C PHE A 587 -12.19 1.58 23.86
N LEU A 588 -12.69 0.37 23.54
CA LEU A 588 -12.03 -0.57 22.64
C LEU A 588 -11.72 0.09 21.29
N GLY A 589 -12.69 0.77 20.67
CA GLY A 589 -12.49 1.48 19.41
C GLY A 589 -11.55 2.70 19.50
N LEU A 590 -11.53 3.41 20.63
CA LEU A 590 -10.61 4.55 20.82
C LEU A 590 -9.14 4.11 20.91
N THR A 591 -8.86 2.87 21.32
CA THR A 591 -7.48 2.34 21.38
C THR A 591 -6.79 2.32 20.02
N VAL A 592 -7.54 2.34 18.91
CA VAL A 592 -6.98 2.32 17.55
C VAL A 592 -6.13 3.55 17.25
N LEU A 593 -6.50 4.72 17.79
CA LEU A 593 -5.79 5.98 17.53
C LEU A 593 -4.33 5.95 18.03
N PRO A 594 -4.06 5.72 19.33
CA PRO A 594 -2.68 5.65 19.81
C PRO A 594 -1.90 4.48 19.20
N VAL A 595 -2.55 3.34 18.95
CA VAL A 595 -1.92 2.17 18.34
C VAL A 595 -1.43 2.49 16.93
N ASN A 596 -2.26 3.11 16.09
CA ASN A 596 -1.86 3.47 14.72
C ASN A 596 -0.70 4.48 14.69
N VAL A 597 -0.64 5.40 15.66
CA VAL A 597 0.50 6.33 15.80
C VAL A 597 1.78 5.58 16.17
N ILE A 598 1.70 4.66 17.15
CA ILE A 598 2.85 3.87 17.59
C ILE A 598 3.37 2.99 16.45
N VAL A 599 2.48 2.30 15.75
CA VAL A 599 2.84 1.41 14.64
C VAL A 599 3.47 2.20 13.49
N GLY A 600 2.87 3.33 13.12
CA GLY A 600 3.35 4.18 12.02
C GLY A 600 4.70 4.84 12.31
N ASN A 601 4.95 5.31 13.53
CA ASN A 601 6.16 6.07 13.86
C ASN A 601 7.32 5.20 14.37
N TYR A 602 7.04 4.15 15.16
CA TYR A 602 8.08 3.35 15.80
C TYR A 602 8.25 1.99 15.11
N ILE A 603 7.18 1.20 15.01
CA ILE A 603 7.28 -0.19 14.56
C ILE A 603 7.66 -0.26 13.07
N SER A 604 7.03 0.54 12.22
CA SER A 604 7.32 0.55 10.77
C SER A 604 8.74 1.01 10.43
N ASN A 605 9.43 1.70 11.33
CA ASN A 605 10.81 2.15 11.14
C ASN A 605 11.84 1.12 11.62
N MET A 606 11.44 0.23 12.55
CA MET A 606 12.32 -0.77 13.17
C MET A 606 12.20 -2.15 12.52
N PHE A 607 11.00 -2.53 12.05
CA PHE A 607 10.69 -3.87 11.57
C PHE A 607 10.16 -3.87 10.13
N GLU A 608 10.38 -4.97 9.42
CA GLU A 608 9.80 -5.16 8.08
C GLU A 608 8.30 -5.47 8.20
N GLU A 609 7.49 -4.97 7.25
CA GLU A 609 6.02 -5.15 7.26
C GLU A 609 5.58 -6.62 7.40
N ARG A 610 6.29 -7.58 6.78
CA ARG A 610 6.01 -9.02 6.90
C ARG A 610 6.22 -9.59 8.31
N GLN A 611 7.18 -9.04 9.07
CA GLN A 611 7.43 -9.43 10.46
C GLN A 611 6.32 -8.91 11.36
N VAL A 612 5.91 -7.66 11.15
CA VAL A 612 4.80 -7.04 11.89
C VAL A 612 3.50 -7.80 11.61
N LEU A 613 3.26 -8.20 10.35
CA LEU A 613 2.11 -9.01 9.95
C LEU A 613 2.06 -10.32 10.74
N LEU A 614 3.11 -11.16 10.68
CA LEU A 614 3.13 -12.44 11.38
C LEU A 614 3.03 -12.27 12.91
N ALA A 615 3.71 -11.27 13.47
CA ALA A 615 3.63 -10.99 14.90
C ALA A 615 2.20 -10.60 15.32
N SER A 616 1.51 -9.78 14.53
CA SER A 616 0.13 -9.39 14.80
C SER A 616 -0.86 -10.56 14.66
N GLU A 617 -0.66 -11.49 13.72
CA GLU A 617 -1.45 -12.72 13.64
C GLU A 617 -1.29 -13.60 14.89
N ILE A 618 -0.06 -13.77 15.38
CA ILE A 618 0.22 -14.53 16.62
C ILE A 618 -0.44 -13.85 17.81
N MET A 619 -0.41 -12.51 17.89
CA MET A 619 -1.09 -11.79 18.96
C MET A 619 -2.61 -11.90 18.89
N VAL A 620 -3.21 -11.90 17.69
CA VAL A 620 -4.64 -12.22 17.51
C VAL A 620 -4.94 -13.64 18.01
N LEU A 621 -4.10 -14.62 17.67
CA LEU A 621 -4.25 -16.00 18.16
C LEU A 621 -4.20 -16.07 19.70
N ILE A 622 -3.25 -15.36 20.33
CA ILE A 622 -3.16 -15.27 21.80
C ILE A 622 -4.43 -14.65 22.39
N GLY A 623 -4.94 -13.57 21.79
CA GLY A 623 -6.19 -12.94 22.22
C GLY A 623 -7.40 -13.88 22.14
N ILE A 624 -7.52 -14.64 21.05
CA ILE A 624 -8.57 -15.66 20.88
C ILE A 624 -8.43 -16.76 21.94
N LEU A 625 -7.22 -17.27 22.19
CA LEU A 625 -6.97 -18.30 23.20
C LEU A 625 -7.31 -17.84 24.62
N LEU A 626 -6.96 -16.60 24.97
CA LEU A 626 -7.28 -16.01 26.27
C LEU A 626 -8.79 -15.77 26.46
N SER A 627 -9.53 -15.62 25.36
CA SER A 627 -10.98 -15.37 25.39
C SER A 627 -11.78 -16.61 25.81
N PHE A 628 -11.27 -17.83 25.59
CA PHE A 628 -11.98 -19.06 25.95
C PHE A 628 -12.27 -19.12 27.46
N GLN A 629 -13.45 -19.64 27.79
CA GLN A 629 -13.83 -19.94 29.17
C GLN A 629 -13.12 -21.23 29.63
N VAL A 630 -11.81 -21.14 29.90
CA VAL A 630 -11.01 -22.24 30.47
C VAL A 630 -10.92 -22.14 32.00
N LEU A 631 -10.89 -20.92 32.54
CA LEU A 631 -10.87 -20.64 33.97
C LEU A 631 -12.30 -20.46 34.51
N ILE A 632 -12.62 -21.14 35.60
CA ILE A 632 -13.89 -21.00 36.32
C ILE A 632 -13.59 -20.38 37.69
N PRO A 633 -14.15 -19.21 38.04
CA PRO A 633 -15.12 -18.43 37.27
C PRO A 633 -14.49 -17.61 36.13
N TYR A 634 -15.27 -17.38 35.06
CA TYR A 634 -14.88 -16.46 33.99
C TYR A 634 -14.90 -15.03 34.53
N THR A 635 -13.82 -14.27 34.31
CA THR A 635 -13.65 -12.96 34.98
C THR A 635 -13.67 -11.80 33.99
N VAL A 636 -14.16 -10.63 34.44
CA VAL A 636 -14.14 -9.39 33.65
C VAL A 636 -12.72 -9.03 33.17
N PRO A 637 -11.65 -9.10 34.00
CA PRO A 637 -10.29 -8.82 33.52
C PRO A 637 -9.83 -9.76 32.41
N GLN A 638 -10.20 -11.05 32.47
CA GLN A 638 -9.89 -12.00 31.40
C GLN A 638 -10.57 -11.59 30.09
N TYR A 639 -11.88 -11.33 30.11
CA TYR A 639 -12.62 -10.91 28.92
C TYR A 639 -12.09 -9.61 28.33
N VAL A 640 -11.91 -8.57 29.16
CA VAL A 640 -11.47 -7.25 28.71
C VAL A 640 -10.03 -7.29 28.17
N SER A 641 -9.12 -8.01 28.83
CA SER A 641 -7.73 -8.12 28.34
C SER A 641 -7.64 -8.92 27.04
N ALA A 642 -8.37 -10.04 26.94
CA ALA A 642 -8.42 -10.85 25.72
C ALA A 642 -9.04 -10.08 24.55
N ALA A 643 -10.11 -9.32 24.80
CA ALA A 643 -10.75 -8.43 23.83
C ALA A 643 -9.79 -7.34 23.34
N LEU A 644 -9.10 -6.65 24.27
CA LEU A 644 -8.12 -5.60 23.94
C LEU A 644 -6.98 -6.17 23.07
N ILE A 645 -6.41 -7.31 23.47
CA ILE A 645 -5.33 -7.96 22.70
C ILE A 645 -5.82 -8.34 21.31
N THR A 646 -6.99 -8.98 21.20
CA THR A 646 -7.55 -9.42 19.91
C THR A 646 -7.82 -8.22 19.00
N PHE A 647 -8.51 -7.21 19.50
CA PHE A 647 -8.93 -6.05 18.72
C PHE A 647 -7.74 -5.19 18.28
N VAL A 648 -6.85 -4.83 19.19
CA VAL A 648 -5.66 -4.02 18.89
C VAL A 648 -4.78 -4.75 17.88
N SER A 649 -4.53 -6.04 18.07
CA SER A 649 -3.68 -6.81 17.17
C SER A 649 -4.30 -6.96 15.78
N ALA A 650 -5.63 -7.15 15.71
CA ALA A 650 -6.34 -7.23 14.45
C ALA A 650 -6.35 -5.88 13.69
N GLU A 651 -6.41 -4.75 14.39
CA GLU A 651 -6.32 -3.40 13.77
C GLU A 651 -4.93 -3.12 13.22
N VAL A 652 -3.87 -3.49 13.96
CA VAL A 652 -2.48 -3.46 13.46
C VAL A 652 -2.35 -4.32 12.21
N LEU A 653 -2.87 -5.55 12.28
CA LEU A 653 -2.85 -6.50 11.17
C LEU A 653 -3.59 -5.96 9.94
N GLU A 654 -4.73 -5.30 10.12
CA GLU A 654 -5.48 -4.66 9.02
C GLU A 654 -4.64 -3.59 8.32
N GLY A 655 -3.98 -2.71 9.10
CA GLY A 655 -3.12 -1.66 8.56
C GLY A 655 -1.96 -2.22 7.73
N VAL A 656 -1.26 -3.23 8.26
CA VAL A 656 -0.12 -3.86 7.60
C VAL A 656 -0.54 -4.68 6.38
N ASN A 657 -1.60 -5.48 6.51
CA ASN A 657 -2.14 -6.30 5.42
C ASN A 657 -2.62 -5.42 4.26
N LEU A 658 -3.24 -4.27 4.54
CA LEU A 658 -3.65 -3.33 3.48
C LEU A 658 -2.44 -2.70 2.77
N SER A 659 -1.37 -2.36 3.52
CA SER A 659 -0.13 -1.84 2.94
C SER A 659 0.50 -2.87 1.98
N LEU A 660 0.66 -4.11 2.44
CA LEU A 660 1.22 -5.21 1.63
C LEU A 660 0.34 -5.55 0.44
N LEU A 661 -0.98 -5.67 0.64
CA LEU A 661 -1.93 -5.93 -0.44
C LEU A 661 -1.84 -4.86 -1.54
N SER A 662 -1.67 -3.58 -1.17
CA SER A 662 -1.53 -2.49 -2.15
C SER A 662 -0.23 -2.56 -2.97
N ARG A 663 0.82 -3.22 -2.47
CA ARG A 663 2.11 -3.39 -3.15
C ARG A 663 2.15 -4.62 -4.04
N VAL A 664 1.52 -5.72 -3.62
CA VAL A 664 1.56 -7.01 -4.33
C VAL A 664 0.47 -7.10 -5.40
N MET A 665 -0.56 -6.26 -5.34
CA MET A 665 -1.66 -6.30 -6.29
C MET A 665 -1.28 -5.75 -7.67
N SER A 666 -1.58 -6.55 -8.72
CA SER A 666 -1.30 -6.21 -10.11
C SER A 666 -2.03 -4.94 -10.58
N SER A 667 -1.39 -4.17 -11.48
CA SER A 667 -2.01 -3.03 -12.16
C SER A 667 -3.28 -3.41 -12.93
N ARG A 668 -3.40 -4.66 -13.40
CA ARG A 668 -4.64 -5.16 -14.05
C ARG A 668 -5.83 -5.19 -13.09
N LEU A 669 -5.58 -5.43 -11.80
CA LEU A 669 -6.58 -5.37 -10.72
C LEU A 669 -6.83 -3.95 -10.21
N SER A 670 -6.15 -2.93 -10.74
CA SER A 670 -6.47 -1.53 -10.41
C SER A 670 -7.60 -0.95 -11.28
N ARG A 671 -7.95 -1.62 -12.39
CA ARG A 671 -8.94 -1.14 -13.36
C ARG A 671 -10.12 -2.11 -13.51
N GLY A 672 -11.33 -1.57 -13.70
CA GLY A 672 -12.56 -2.33 -13.93
C GLY A 672 -13.39 -2.60 -12.67
N THR A 673 -14.42 -3.44 -12.81
CA THR A 673 -15.37 -3.76 -11.74
C THR A 673 -14.74 -4.62 -10.64
N TYR A 674 -13.96 -5.64 -11.02
CA TYR A 674 -13.28 -6.54 -10.08
C TYR A 674 -11.91 -6.02 -9.69
N ASN A 675 -11.87 -4.77 -9.24
CA ASN A 675 -10.64 -4.15 -8.77
C ASN A 675 -10.28 -4.61 -7.33
N GLY A 676 -9.07 -4.29 -6.91
CA GLY A 676 -8.56 -4.55 -5.57
C GLY A 676 -9.40 -4.03 -4.41
N GLY A 677 -9.99 -2.85 -4.61
CA GLY A 677 -10.89 -2.22 -3.64
C GLY A 677 -12.13 -3.08 -3.42
N LEU A 678 -12.72 -3.62 -4.49
CA LEU A 678 -13.83 -4.57 -4.42
C LEU A 678 -13.41 -5.85 -3.70
N LEU A 679 -12.32 -6.50 -4.12
CA LEU A 679 -11.89 -7.78 -3.55
C LEU A 679 -11.62 -7.70 -2.04
N SER A 680 -10.92 -6.65 -1.59
CA SER A 680 -10.71 -6.42 -0.16
C SER A 680 -12.03 -6.13 0.57
N THR A 681 -12.94 -5.36 -0.04
CA THR A 681 -14.26 -5.08 0.56
C THR A 681 -15.09 -6.35 0.70
N GLU A 682 -15.14 -7.18 -0.34
CA GLU A 682 -15.87 -8.45 -0.36
C GLU A 682 -15.32 -9.44 0.65
N ALA A 683 -14.00 -9.64 0.70
CA ALA A 683 -13.38 -10.55 1.67
C ALA A 683 -13.76 -10.19 3.12
N GLY A 684 -13.70 -8.91 3.47
CA GLY A 684 -14.10 -8.45 4.81
C GLY A 684 -15.61 -8.51 5.05
N THR A 685 -16.44 -8.26 4.03
CA THR A 685 -17.90 -8.29 4.19
C THR A 685 -18.39 -9.73 4.35
N LEU A 686 -17.85 -10.66 3.56
CA LEU A 686 -18.13 -12.10 3.68
C LEU A 686 -17.72 -12.63 5.07
N ALA A 687 -16.57 -12.18 5.59
CA ALA A 687 -16.15 -12.54 6.94
C ALA A 687 -17.18 -12.15 8.00
N ARG A 688 -17.76 -10.95 7.91
CA ARG A 688 -18.81 -10.49 8.82
C ARG A 688 -20.08 -11.31 8.69
N VAL A 689 -20.55 -11.55 7.46
CA VAL A 689 -21.74 -12.40 7.21
C VAL A 689 -21.58 -13.77 7.87
N ILE A 690 -20.42 -14.40 7.71
CA ILE A 690 -20.16 -15.72 8.29
C ILE A 690 -20.05 -15.62 9.83
N ALA A 691 -19.39 -14.59 10.37
CA ALA A 691 -19.29 -14.37 11.81
C ALA A 691 -20.67 -14.18 12.48
N ASP A 692 -21.50 -13.29 11.94
CA ASP A 692 -22.85 -13.02 12.42
C ASP A 692 -23.74 -14.26 12.33
N GLY A 693 -23.61 -15.03 11.23
CA GLY A 693 -24.26 -16.32 11.06
C GLY A 693 -23.81 -17.34 12.11
N THR A 694 -22.51 -17.38 12.43
CA THR A 694 -21.97 -18.24 13.49
C THR A 694 -22.55 -17.86 14.86
N ILE A 695 -22.69 -16.57 15.19
CA ILE A 695 -23.29 -16.12 16.47
C ILE A 695 -24.73 -16.63 16.59
N THR A 696 -25.56 -16.39 15.57
CA THR A 696 -26.95 -16.83 15.59
C THR A 696 -27.06 -18.36 15.64
N LEU A 697 -26.25 -19.10 14.87
CA LEU A 697 -26.27 -20.56 14.87
C LEU A 697 -25.83 -21.12 16.24
N SER A 698 -24.80 -20.52 16.84
CA SER A 698 -24.28 -20.90 18.16
C SER A 698 -25.30 -20.64 19.26
N GLY A 699 -26.15 -19.62 19.08
CA GLY A 699 -27.27 -19.33 19.99
C GLY A 699 -28.27 -20.48 20.15
N TYR A 700 -28.45 -21.33 19.13
CA TYR A 700 -29.32 -22.51 19.24
C TYR A 700 -28.74 -23.61 20.14
N LEU A 701 -27.42 -23.60 20.40
CA LEU A 701 -26.75 -24.54 21.31
C LEU A 701 -26.76 -24.07 22.78
N GLY A 702 -27.41 -22.93 23.06
CA GLY A 702 -27.59 -22.35 24.39
C GLY A 702 -26.56 -21.26 24.72
N GLU A 703 -27.01 -20.22 25.44
CA GLU A 703 -26.21 -19.03 25.80
C GLU A 703 -24.96 -19.40 26.62
N ASN A 704 -25.05 -20.39 27.52
CA ASN A 704 -23.95 -20.83 28.38
C ASN A 704 -22.72 -21.36 27.63
N ARG A 705 -22.88 -21.75 26.34
CA ARG A 705 -21.79 -22.25 25.51
C ARG A 705 -21.47 -21.31 24.35
N LEU A 706 -22.20 -20.20 24.20
CA LEU A 706 -22.13 -19.31 23.05
C LEU A 706 -20.69 -18.90 22.76
N MET A 707 -20.00 -18.35 23.77
CA MET A 707 -18.64 -17.83 23.63
C MET A 707 -17.64 -18.90 23.20
N ASN A 708 -17.66 -20.08 23.80
CA ASN A 708 -16.71 -21.14 23.41
C ASN A 708 -17.01 -21.68 22.01
N VAL A 709 -18.29 -21.76 21.62
CA VAL A 709 -18.67 -22.27 20.29
C VAL A 709 -18.31 -21.27 19.19
N THR A 710 -18.50 -19.97 19.40
CA THR A 710 -18.15 -18.92 18.42
C THR A 710 -16.63 -18.74 18.26
N LEU A 711 -15.86 -18.99 19.32
CA LEU A 711 -14.40 -18.91 19.31
C LEU A 711 -13.72 -20.09 18.60
N VAL A 712 -14.32 -21.28 18.52
CA VAL A 712 -13.72 -22.45 17.86
C VAL A 712 -13.45 -22.21 16.36
N PRO A 713 -14.42 -21.73 15.55
CA PRO A 713 -14.14 -21.33 14.18
C PRO A 713 -13.09 -20.21 14.08
N SER A 714 -13.12 -19.23 14.98
CA SER A 714 -12.13 -18.14 15.02
C SER A 714 -10.71 -18.69 15.18
N LEU A 715 -10.54 -19.64 16.10
CA LEU A 715 -9.26 -20.31 16.35
C LEU A 715 -8.76 -21.07 15.12
N PHE A 716 -9.63 -21.85 14.47
CA PHE A 716 -9.25 -22.63 13.29
C PHE A 716 -8.86 -21.74 12.10
N ILE A 717 -9.64 -20.68 11.84
CA ILE A 717 -9.36 -19.73 10.76
C ILE A 717 -8.04 -18.98 11.05
N CYS A 718 -7.81 -18.55 12.30
CA CYS A 718 -6.58 -17.91 12.70
C CYS A 718 -5.36 -18.81 12.51
N LEU A 719 -5.41 -20.06 12.99
CA LEU A 719 -4.30 -21.01 12.85
C LEU A 719 -4.01 -21.33 11.37
N SER A 720 -5.06 -21.51 10.57
CA SER A 720 -4.93 -21.74 9.13
C SER A 720 -4.29 -20.55 8.43
N SER A 721 -4.63 -19.31 8.83
CA SER A 721 -4.05 -18.10 8.26
C SER A 721 -2.56 -17.98 8.57
N ILE A 722 -2.14 -18.25 9.81
CA ILE A 722 -0.73 -18.25 10.22
C ILE A 722 0.07 -19.28 9.41
N ILE A 723 -0.48 -20.49 9.23
CA ILE A 723 0.16 -21.54 8.42
C ILE A 723 0.34 -21.05 6.98
N ALA A 724 -0.71 -20.47 6.37
CA ALA A 724 -0.64 -19.93 5.01
C ALA A 724 0.36 -18.76 4.88
N THR A 725 0.43 -17.90 5.89
CA THR A 725 1.41 -16.80 5.98
C THR A 725 2.83 -17.35 6.03
N CYS A 726 3.10 -18.39 6.82
CA CYS A 726 4.42 -19.02 6.88
C CYS A 726 4.86 -19.60 5.51
N PHE A 727 3.94 -20.22 4.75
CA PHE A 727 4.25 -20.74 3.41
C PHE A 727 4.52 -19.64 2.37
N THR A 728 3.93 -18.46 2.53
CA THR A 728 4.08 -17.34 1.59
C THR A 728 5.00 -16.23 2.12
N TYR A 729 5.63 -16.43 3.27
CA TYR A 729 6.41 -15.42 3.98
C TYR A 729 7.53 -14.81 3.12
N ASN A 730 8.20 -15.66 2.33
CA ASN A 730 9.29 -15.23 1.44
C ASN A 730 8.80 -14.60 0.13
N SER A 731 7.54 -14.84 -0.28
CA SER A 731 6.96 -14.30 -1.53
C SER A 731 6.18 -13.00 -1.33
N LEU A 732 6.12 -12.49 -0.09
CA LEU A 732 5.53 -11.18 0.24
C LEU A 732 6.39 -9.97 -0.19
N TYR A 733 7.54 -10.21 -0.85
CA TYR A 733 8.43 -9.17 -1.39
C TYR A 733 9.02 -9.50 -2.76
#